data_AF-A0A9N9W3V1-F1
#
_entry.id   AF-A0A9N9W3V1-F1
#
_cell.length_a   1.000
_cell.length_b   1.000
_cell.length_c   1.000
_cell.angle_alpha   90.00
_cell.angle_beta   90.00
_cell.angle_gamma   90.00
#
_symmetry.space_group_name_H-M   'P 1'
#
loop_
_entity.id
_entity.type
_entity.pdbx_description
1 polymer ?
#
loop_
_entity_poly.entity_id
_entity_poly.type
_entity_poly.pdbx_seq_one_letter_code
_entity_poly.pdbx_strand_id
1 'polypeptide(L)'
;MAKPNLTDRSDGLSRALRSEAIWASFSPAIKELYLEENLPGWLLEDIMRTLYDFRASPRVYRERFPKKDNENNGIQPIRGRTRQKVKDEMVTKLHVMCARPFLFKTPLRPQPAPLRYRPQEKIMYSIHHFLDSMFIFKGKHTWSTNHVGFLSPAGEAPQLSAWQLIESCCDSASTSIRCNQLSQARDTLYGINHLFDLLARLPDPLFLGKIWRLALVLHGLDRRAPLLKARSTILRRLKATACTAQGLDSPISIIVSCLLDVDEADFTPTMRLGFHETLVILDRKINDENITMLQMWSTYARYFSRRQSKLIKRKSSHPTPQNQPRSQMKARRKKQSETPPQERLKDHISKDILMGKFSQVWHKCWNEQYLPVNQWRASDVCVLITQHYAYAAFWLCDKQYLGVGMAMNIIEDTKPEIDKHPVWSVKTIAFSVASKIVATYHHHRGEVDQSEEVLDDAIKTLSHGDNLCLSKAMRICLTLASWRRERGDLPGSQEAEMRLLAIQDSIQGVRKCPDCRPSLKCQGCFDESRANCRNCNKPASEKKRTSCLTCKTAGSSRRRVIRLKTELWTSHGLIPIAVSSSQESRENLPLRKGNLTSDQFSITGLPKSLTVHDILRAIRNTGRVFSSRLTQSSEDPQTSTFYISFFDTTSVKSFWEKHRDVGLQLGDHYGSVHQSDSRDSMHGRMMSSRVKGTWIPSRVLIISGLAKPKESEECPEVEMQEIREETTNEVTMGEFPRLTQNHILERFRAVCDFQLDEIILLDSGDTSYTIEVRFSSWKREAVVCMNKYRLEWKKFGITMSYGTDPCD
;
A
#
# COMPACT_ATOMS: atom_id res chain seq x y z
N MET A 1 -34.67 15.46 -54.57
CA MET A 1 -34.79 15.18 -53.11
C MET A 1 -34.43 13.71 -52.88
N ALA A 2 -33.21 13.43 -52.41
CA ALA A 2 -32.76 12.06 -52.18
C ALA A 2 -33.35 11.52 -50.86
N LYS A 3 -33.91 10.31 -50.90
CA LYS A 3 -34.43 9.61 -49.71
C LYS A 3 -33.25 9.28 -48.77
N PRO A 4 -33.36 9.51 -47.46
CA PRO A 4 -32.29 9.19 -46.51
C PRO A 4 -32.06 7.68 -46.44
N ASN A 5 -30.79 7.28 -46.38
CA ASN A 5 -30.32 5.91 -46.31
C ASN A 5 -30.95 5.15 -45.11
N LEU A 6 -31.55 3.99 -45.38
CA LEU A 6 -32.19 3.12 -44.39
C LEU A 6 -31.21 2.58 -43.32
N THR A 7 -29.91 2.55 -43.63
CA THR A 7 -28.84 2.12 -42.71
C THR A 7 -28.67 3.06 -41.51
N ASP A 8 -28.80 4.38 -41.70
CA ASP A 8 -28.72 5.38 -40.61
C ASP A 8 -29.87 5.26 -39.60
N ARG A 9 -31.03 4.72 -40.01
CA ARG A 9 -32.18 4.51 -39.11
C ARG A 9 -31.97 3.33 -38.15
N SER A 10 -31.28 2.28 -38.59
CA SER A 10 -31.03 1.08 -37.78
C SER A 10 -30.02 1.34 -36.63
N ASP A 11 -29.01 2.18 -36.89
CA ASP A 11 -28.03 2.61 -35.89
C ASP A 11 -28.62 3.58 -34.86
N GLY A 12 -29.63 4.37 -35.26
CA GLY A 12 -30.37 5.25 -34.36
C GLY A 12 -31.23 4.47 -33.36
N LEU A 13 -31.96 3.46 -33.82
CA LEU A 13 -32.82 2.63 -32.96
C LEU A 13 -31.99 1.81 -31.96
N SER A 14 -30.88 1.21 -32.42
CA SER A 14 -29.97 0.44 -31.56
C SER A 14 -29.30 1.31 -30.49
N ARG A 15 -28.91 2.56 -30.83
CA ARG A 15 -28.41 3.53 -29.85
C ARG A 15 -29.48 3.97 -28.85
N ALA A 16 -30.71 4.17 -29.29
CA ALA A 16 -31.83 4.54 -28.42
C ALA A 16 -32.21 3.42 -27.44
N LEU A 17 -32.31 2.17 -27.92
CA LEU A 17 -32.60 1.01 -27.07
C LEU A 17 -31.49 0.74 -26.04
N ARG A 18 -30.21 0.86 -26.45
CA ARG A 18 -29.08 0.79 -25.51
C ARG A 18 -29.12 1.91 -24.48
N SER A 19 -29.49 3.13 -24.90
CA SER A 19 -29.67 4.26 -24.00
C SER A 19 -30.77 3.97 -22.96
N GLU A 20 -31.95 3.49 -23.36
CA GLU A 20 -33.04 3.17 -22.44
C GLU A 20 -32.69 2.03 -21.47
N ALA A 21 -32.02 0.98 -21.93
CA ALA A 21 -31.57 -0.11 -21.05
C ALA A 21 -30.58 0.40 -19.97
N ILE A 22 -29.66 1.29 -20.37
CA ILE A 22 -28.73 1.93 -19.42
C ILE A 22 -29.50 2.80 -18.42
N TRP A 23 -30.45 3.62 -18.86
CA TRP A 23 -31.29 4.42 -17.97
C TRP A 23 -32.10 3.55 -16.99
N ALA A 24 -32.69 2.46 -17.46
CA ALA A 24 -33.43 1.52 -16.63
C ALA A 24 -32.54 0.90 -15.54
N SER A 25 -31.29 0.55 -15.88
CA SER A 25 -30.33 -0.04 -14.94
C SER A 25 -29.95 0.91 -13.79
N PHE A 26 -29.91 2.22 -14.05
CA PHE A 26 -29.58 3.26 -13.06
C PHE A 26 -30.80 3.93 -12.43
N SER A 27 -32.01 3.66 -12.94
CA SER A 27 -33.24 4.28 -12.45
C SER A 27 -33.45 4.12 -10.94
N PRO A 28 -33.15 2.97 -10.30
CA PRO A 28 -33.31 2.84 -8.84
C PRO A 28 -32.42 3.81 -8.06
N ALA A 29 -31.13 3.89 -8.42
CA ALA A 29 -30.19 4.81 -7.78
C ALA A 29 -30.59 6.27 -8.01
N ILE A 30 -30.99 6.62 -9.23
CA ILE A 30 -31.45 7.97 -9.56
C ILE A 30 -32.72 8.34 -8.79
N LYS A 31 -33.70 7.43 -8.70
CA LYS A 31 -34.94 7.71 -7.94
C LYS A 31 -34.66 7.93 -6.47
N GLU A 32 -33.86 7.05 -5.85
CA GLU A 32 -33.49 7.19 -4.45
C GLU A 32 -32.73 8.50 -4.21
N LEU A 33 -31.64 8.74 -4.93
CA LEU A 33 -30.83 9.95 -4.75
C LEU A 33 -31.58 11.24 -5.12
N TYR A 34 -32.29 11.25 -6.24
CA TYR A 34 -32.88 12.48 -6.77
C TYR A 34 -34.24 12.79 -6.18
N LEU A 35 -35.11 11.79 -6.05
CA LEU A 35 -36.49 11.97 -5.62
C LEU A 35 -36.64 11.78 -4.12
N GLU A 36 -36.09 10.70 -3.56
CA GLU A 36 -36.26 10.36 -2.13
C GLU A 36 -35.35 11.21 -1.24
N GLU A 37 -34.05 11.27 -1.55
CA GLU A 37 -33.05 12.08 -0.84
C GLU A 37 -33.03 13.55 -1.32
N ASN A 38 -33.87 13.89 -2.29
CA ASN A 38 -34.05 15.23 -2.84
C ASN A 38 -32.74 15.91 -3.31
N LEU A 39 -31.75 15.16 -3.81
CA LEU A 39 -30.47 15.75 -4.20
C LEU A 39 -30.62 16.83 -5.30
N PRO A 40 -29.78 17.89 -5.28
CA PRO A 40 -29.70 18.82 -6.39
C PRO A 40 -29.24 18.12 -7.67
N GLY A 41 -29.84 18.47 -8.81
CA GLY A 41 -29.54 17.77 -10.08
C GLY A 41 -28.08 17.88 -10.54
N TRP A 42 -27.38 18.95 -10.16
CA TRP A 42 -25.94 19.12 -10.45
C TRP A 42 -25.07 18.17 -9.62
N LEU A 43 -25.47 17.86 -8.38
CA LEU A 43 -24.74 16.92 -7.53
C LEU A 43 -25.01 15.48 -7.95
N LEU A 44 -26.25 15.18 -8.31
CA LEU A 44 -26.61 13.91 -8.93
C LEU A 44 -25.80 13.67 -10.21
N GLU A 45 -25.69 14.66 -11.09
CA GLU A 45 -24.83 14.56 -12.28
C GLU A 45 -23.40 14.18 -11.92
N ASP A 46 -22.83 14.78 -10.88
CA ASP A 46 -21.45 14.52 -10.47
C ASP A 46 -21.28 13.10 -9.91
N ILE A 47 -22.20 12.65 -9.05
CA ILE A 47 -22.22 11.29 -8.50
C ILE A 47 -22.36 10.26 -9.62
N MET A 48 -23.35 10.44 -10.51
CA MET A 48 -23.62 9.53 -11.61
C MET A 48 -22.45 9.45 -12.58
N ARG A 49 -21.85 10.60 -12.91
CA ARG A 49 -20.67 10.66 -13.77
C ARG A 49 -19.47 9.98 -13.14
N THR A 50 -19.24 10.18 -11.85
CA THR A 50 -17.99 9.76 -11.19
C THR A 50 -18.02 8.31 -10.74
N LEU A 51 -19.15 7.83 -10.21
CA LEU A 51 -19.28 6.47 -9.68
C LEU A 51 -19.78 5.47 -10.72
N TYR A 52 -20.66 5.92 -11.61
CA TYR A 52 -21.37 5.04 -12.54
C TYR A 52 -20.95 5.24 -14.02
N ASP A 53 -20.02 6.15 -14.30
CA ASP A 53 -19.65 6.62 -15.65
C ASP A 53 -20.89 7.01 -16.49
N PHE A 54 -21.93 7.47 -15.81
CA PHE A 54 -23.22 7.78 -16.40
C PHE A 54 -23.37 9.29 -16.57
N ARG A 55 -23.37 9.73 -17.84
CA ARG A 55 -23.40 11.15 -18.18
C ARG A 55 -24.79 11.59 -18.62
N ALA A 56 -25.46 12.33 -17.77
CA ALA A 56 -26.68 13.04 -18.12
C ALA A 56 -26.69 14.42 -17.46
N SER A 57 -27.23 15.42 -18.17
CA SER A 57 -27.30 16.78 -17.64
C SER A 57 -28.44 16.90 -16.61
N PRO A 58 -28.41 17.92 -15.73
CA PRO A 58 -29.46 18.14 -14.73
C PRO A 58 -30.84 18.40 -15.36
N ARG A 59 -30.87 18.83 -16.63
CA ARG A 59 -32.10 18.97 -17.40
C ARG A 59 -32.71 17.61 -17.74
N VAL A 60 -31.90 16.65 -18.17
CA VAL A 60 -32.37 15.32 -18.55
C VAL A 60 -32.90 14.56 -17.33
N TYR A 61 -32.25 14.70 -16.16
CA TYR A 61 -32.79 14.12 -14.92
C TYR A 61 -34.16 14.71 -14.56
N ARG A 62 -34.36 16.03 -14.71
CA ARG A 62 -35.68 16.66 -14.47
C ARG A 62 -36.76 16.20 -15.44
N GLU A 63 -36.41 16.03 -16.71
CA GLU A 63 -37.35 15.58 -17.75
C GLU A 63 -37.78 14.12 -17.52
N ARG A 64 -36.85 13.24 -17.12
CA ARG A 64 -37.13 11.80 -16.90
C ARG A 64 -37.66 11.46 -15.51
N PHE A 65 -37.25 12.20 -14.49
CA PHE A 65 -37.62 11.99 -13.10
C PHE A 65 -38.18 13.31 -12.52
N PRO A 66 -39.37 13.74 -12.96
CA PRO A 66 -39.96 14.97 -12.44
C PRO A 66 -40.15 14.83 -10.94
N LYS A 67 -39.52 15.74 -10.17
CA LYS A 67 -39.87 15.90 -8.76
C LYS A 67 -41.34 16.28 -8.75
N LYS A 68 -42.17 15.60 -7.95
CA LYS A 68 -43.48 16.14 -7.62
C LYS A 68 -43.20 17.51 -7.01
N ASP A 69 -43.55 18.58 -7.72
CA ASP A 69 -43.60 19.89 -7.11
C ASP A 69 -44.39 19.68 -5.83
N ASN A 70 -43.81 20.02 -4.67
CA ASN A 70 -44.54 19.92 -3.42
C ASN A 70 -45.72 20.89 -3.54
N GLU A 71 -46.83 20.37 -4.06
CA GLU A 71 -48.14 20.99 -4.07
C GLU A 71 -48.38 21.41 -2.62
N ASN A 72 -48.49 22.73 -2.39
CA ASN A 72 -48.83 23.38 -1.11
C ASN A 72 -47.67 23.81 -0.19
N ASN A 73 -46.84 24.73 -0.66
CA ASN A 73 -46.54 25.92 0.14
C ASN A 73 -46.86 27.13 -0.75
N GLY A 74 -48.03 27.75 -0.58
CA GLY A 74 -48.61 28.82 -1.40
C GLY A 74 -47.81 30.13 -1.45
N ILE A 75 -46.52 30.07 -1.70
CA ILE A 75 -45.64 31.22 -1.93
C ILE A 75 -45.59 31.40 -3.45
N GLN A 76 -46.34 32.38 -3.94
CA GLN A 76 -46.30 32.76 -5.35
C GLN A 76 -44.85 33.07 -5.77
N PRO A 77 -44.42 32.63 -6.97
CA PRO A 77 -43.08 32.92 -7.46
C PRO A 77 -42.93 34.43 -7.67
N ILE A 78 -42.10 35.07 -6.83
CA ILE A 78 -41.66 36.46 -7.04
C ILE A 78 -40.84 36.48 -8.33
N ARG A 79 -41.50 36.84 -9.44
CA ARG A 79 -40.87 37.02 -10.74
C ARG A 79 -39.90 38.20 -10.65
N GLY A 80 -38.63 37.92 -10.91
CA GLY A 80 -37.59 38.93 -11.11
C GLY A 80 -36.66 39.12 -9.92
N ARG A 81 -35.77 38.16 -9.68
CA ARG A 81 -34.46 38.46 -9.07
C ARG A 81 -33.43 37.38 -9.41
N THR A 82 -32.23 37.87 -9.68
CA THR A 82 -31.05 37.26 -10.28
C THR A 82 -30.71 35.88 -9.71
N ARG A 83 -30.32 34.93 -10.58
CA ARG A 83 -29.90 33.52 -10.30
C ARG A 83 -29.01 33.32 -9.05
N GLN A 84 -28.32 34.35 -8.58
CA GLN A 84 -27.47 34.30 -7.39
C GLN A 84 -28.26 34.08 -6.09
N LYS A 85 -29.45 34.70 -5.95
CA LYS A 85 -30.21 34.67 -4.68
C LYS A 85 -30.81 33.28 -4.37
N VAL A 86 -31.09 32.50 -5.41
CA VAL A 86 -31.61 31.12 -5.28
C VAL A 86 -30.54 30.16 -4.76
N LYS A 87 -29.25 30.38 -5.07
CA LYS A 87 -28.16 29.58 -4.48
C LYS A 87 -28.05 29.82 -2.97
N ASP A 88 -28.12 31.08 -2.55
CA ASP A 88 -27.98 31.46 -1.14
C ASP A 88 -29.17 30.98 -0.29
N GLU A 89 -30.38 30.94 -0.86
CA GLU A 89 -31.60 30.47 -0.17
C GLU A 89 -31.69 28.92 -0.12
N MET A 90 -31.03 28.20 -1.04
CA MET A 90 -30.99 26.74 -1.08
C MET A 90 -30.12 26.15 0.04
N VAL A 91 -29.03 26.84 0.41
CA VAL A 91 -28.14 26.45 1.51
C VAL A 91 -28.87 26.45 2.86
N THR A 92 -29.78 27.42 3.07
CA THR A 92 -30.61 27.51 4.28
C THR A 92 -31.67 26.41 4.35
N LYS A 93 -32.22 25.96 3.21
CA LYS A 93 -33.20 24.86 3.16
C LYS A 93 -32.57 23.48 3.35
N LEU A 94 -31.30 23.28 2.95
CA LEU A 94 -30.59 22.00 3.20
C LEU A 94 -30.45 21.69 4.70
N HIS A 95 -30.25 22.72 5.54
CA HIS A 95 -30.14 22.58 6.99
C HIS A 95 -31.39 21.99 7.67
N VAL A 96 -32.58 22.17 7.07
CA VAL A 96 -33.86 21.76 7.67
C VAL A 96 -34.24 20.31 7.30
N MET A 97 -33.68 19.75 6.23
CA MET A 97 -34.08 18.43 5.71
C MET A 97 -33.46 17.23 6.47
N CYS A 98 -32.40 17.43 7.24
CA CYS A 98 -31.64 16.34 7.90
C CYS A 98 -32.14 15.96 9.31
N ALA A 99 -33.30 16.44 9.76
CA ALA A 99 -33.81 16.17 11.12
C ALA A 99 -34.62 14.85 11.25
N ARG A 100 -34.55 13.92 10.28
CA ARG A 100 -35.25 12.63 10.36
C ARG A 100 -34.28 11.48 10.71
N PRO A 101 -34.49 10.76 11.81
CA PRO A 101 -33.60 9.68 12.22
C PRO A 101 -33.78 8.43 11.33
N PHE A 102 -32.67 7.92 10.80
CA PHE A 102 -32.62 6.68 10.01
C PHE A 102 -32.50 5.44 10.91
N LEU A 103 -33.38 4.44 10.72
CA LEU A 103 -33.29 3.11 11.34
C LEU A 103 -32.96 2.05 10.27
N PHE A 104 -31.86 1.31 10.42
CA PHE A 104 -31.44 0.27 9.46
C PHE A 104 -31.65 -1.14 10.00
N LYS A 105 -32.23 -2.01 9.15
CA LYS A 105 -32.11 -3.48 9.23
C LYS A 105 -31.18 -3.96 8.11
N THR A 106 -30.21 -4.80 8.43
CA THR A 106 -29.20 -5.36 7.51
C THR A 106 -29.70 -6.64 6.81
N PRO A 107 -29.52 -6.82 5.49
CA PRO A 107 -29.63 -8.12 4.84
C PRO A 107 -28.26 -8.69 4.38
N LEU A 108 -28.09 -10.01 4.57
CA LEU A 108 -26.89 -10.83 4.32
C LEU A 108 -26.75 -11.36 2.87
N ARG A 109 -26.99 -10.55 1.83
CA ARG A 109 -26.82 -10.97 0.42
C ARG A 109 -25.87 -10.06 -0.37
N PRO A 110 -25.17 -10.58 -1.40
CA PRO A 110 -24.39 -9.74 -2.31
C PRO A 110 -25.31 -8.69 -2.93
N GLN A 111 -25.02 -7.43 -2.66
CA GLN A 111 -25.91 -6.35 -3.04
C GLN A 111 -25.80 -6.06 -4.55
N PRO A 112 -26.91 -5.74 -5.24
CA PRO A 112 -26.85 -5.29 -6.63
C PRO A 112 -25.88 -4.10 -6.77
N ALA A 113 -25.22 -3.98 -7.94
CA ALA A 113 -24.21 -2.95 -8.23
C ALA A 113 -24.53 -1.50 -7.77
N PRO A 114 -25.79 -1.03 -7.77
CA PRO A 114 -26.14 0.30 -7.24
C PRO A 114 -25.97 0.45 -5.73
N LEU A 115 -26.10 -0.63 -4.96
CA LEU A 115 -26.00 -0.55 -3.50
C LEU A 115 -24.54 -0.65 -3.00
N ARG A 116 -23.64 -1.25 -3.79
CA ARG A 116 -22.20 -1.33 -3.47
C ARG A 116 -21.57 0.04 -3.24
N TYR A 117 -22.00 1.06 -3.98
CA TYR A 117 -21.40 2.40 -3.92
C TYR A 117 -22.10 3.37 -2.95
N ARG A 118 -23.04 2.88 -2.14
CA ARG A 118 -23.79 3.71 -1.19
C ARG A 118 -22.90 4.47 -0.21
N PRO A 119 -21.84 3.88 0.39
CA PRO A 119 -20.93 4.65 1.24
C PRO A 119 -20.25 5.81 0.50
N GLN A 120 -19.88 5.61 -0.77
CA GLN A 120 -19.20 6.59 -1.60
C GLN A 120 -20.15 7.74 -1.98
N GLU A 121 -21.39 7.44 -2.36
CA GLU A 121 -22.44 8.45 -2.62
C GLU A 121 -22.67 9.35 -1.40
N LYS A 122 -22.84 8.73 -0.23
CA LYS A 122 -23.03 9.44 1.04
C LYS A 122 -21.82 10.29 1.43
N ILE A 123 -20.61 9.79 1.19
CA ILE A 123 -19.37 10.55 1.37
C ILE A 123 -19.38 11.79 0.48
N MET A 124 -19.64 11.65 -0.83
CA MET A 124 -19.66 12.78 -1.76
C MET A 124 -20.68 13.83 -1.32
N TYR A 125 -21.91 13.42 -1.04
CA TYR A 125 -22.95 14.33 -0.53
C TYR A 125 -22.52 15.06 0.74
N SER A 126 -21.96 14.34 1.71
CA SER A 126 -21.56 14.90 3.00
C SER A 126 -20.39 15.86 2.87
N ILE A 127 -19.44 15.61 1.95
CA ILE A 127 -18.34 16.54 1.64
C ILE A 127 -18.91 17.87 1.10
N HIS A 128 -19.81 17.80 0.12
CA HIS A 128 -20.46 18.99 -0.45
C HIS A 128 -21.19 19.78 0.62
N HIS A 129 -22.05 19.11 1.39
CA HIS A 129 -22.82 19.76 2.45
C HIS A 129 -21.91 20.41 3.51
N PHE A 130 -20.86 19.71 3.95
CA PHE A 130 -19.90 20.22 4.92
C PHE A 130 -19.20 21.49 4.40
N LEU A 131 -18.62 21.45 3.20
CA LEU A 131 -17.87 22.58 2.65
C LEU A 131 -18.77 23.75 2.21
N ASP A 132 -19.97 23.47 1.71
CA ASP A 132 -20.95 24.52 1.40
C ASP A 132 -21.41 25.26 2.64
N SER A 133 -21.60 24.54 3.76
CA SER A 133 -21.96 25.17 5.04
C SER A 133 -20.85 26.06 5.60
N MET A 134 -19.57 25.77 5.30
CA MET A 134 -18.43 26.55 5.81
C MET A 134 -18.16 27.83 5.02
N PHE A 135 -18.38 27.80 3.71
CA PHE A 135 -18.05 28.89 2.79
C PHE A 135 -19.32 29.50 2.17
N ILE A 136 -20.18 30.08 3.00
CA ILE A 136 -21.40 30.78 2.55
C ILE A 136 -20.99 32.12 1.94
N PHE A 137 -21.45 32.42 0.74
CA PHE A 137 -21.10 33.68 0.08
C PHE A 137 -21.65 34.87 0.88
N LYS A 138 -20.78 35.82 1.26
CA LYS A 138 -21.10 37.04 2.04
C LYS A 138 -21.67 36.79 3.45
N GLY A 139 -21.55 35.59 4.01
CA GLY A 139 -21.93 35.35 5.40
C GLY A 139 -20.96 36.03 6.37
N LYS A 140 -21.48 36.64 7.45
CA LYS A 140 -20.63 37.23 8.51
C LYS A 140 -19.91 36.17 9.36
N HIS A 141 -20.32 34.91 9.26
CA HIS A 141 -19.83 33.78 10.07
C HIS A 141 -19.24 32.66 9.20
N THR A 142 -18.52 33.02 8.14
CA THR A 142 -18.02 32.06 7.16
C THR A 142 -16.52 31.99 7.17
N TRP A 143 -15.99 30.80 6.89
CA TRP A 143 -14.57 30.62 6.71
C TRP A 143 -14.09 31.47 5.55
N SER A 144 -12.96 32.13 5.75
CA SER A 144 -12.25 32.84 4.68
C SER A 144 -10.88 32.24 4.50
N THR A 145 -10.15 32.71 3.49
CA THR A 145 -8.80 32.20 3.18
C THR A 145 -7.86 33.35 2.92
N ASN A 146 -6.63 33.23 3.40
CA ASN A 146 -5.51 34.06 2.95
C ASN A 146 -4.54 33.20 2.10
N HIS A 147 -3.38 33.74 1.75
CA HIS A 147 -2.37 32.97 1.00
C HIS A 147 -1.83 31.77 1.80
N VAL A 148 -1.82 31.83 3.14
CA VAL A 148 -1.22 30.81 4.01
C VAL A 148 -2.18 29.67 4.30
N GLY A 149 -3.44 29.96 4.58
CA GLY A 149 -4.41 28.95 4.97
C GLY A 149 -5.82 29.50 5.19
N PHE A 150 -6.57 28.76 5.98
CA PHE A 150 -7.94 29.06 6.33
C PHE A 150 -7.99 30.00 7.54
N LEU A 151 -8.91 30.95 7.50
CA LEU A 151 -9.19 31.87 8.59
C LEU A 151 -10.59 31.55 9.12
N SER A 152 -10.66 31.20 10.41
CA SER A 152 -11.93 31.00 11.11
C SER A 152 -12.75 32.29 11.08
N PRO A 153 -14.10 32.21 11.08
CA PRO A 153 -14.94 33.39 11.27
C PRO A 153 -14.60 34.19 12.53
N ALA A 154 -14.08 33.53 13.57
CA ALA A 154 -13.65 34.16 14.82
C ALA A 154 -12.24 34.77 14.74
N GLY A 155 -11.55 34.68 13.60
CA GLY A 155 -10.14 35.06 13.46
C GLY A 155 -9.16 34.07 14.07
N GLU A 156 -9.64 32.98 14.67
CA GLU A 156 -8.82 31.93 15.24
C GLU A 156 -8.04 31.18 14.15
N ALA A 157 -6.77 30.87 14.44
CA ALA A 157 -5.97 30.02 13.60
C ALA A 157 -6.53 28.58 13.60
N PRO A 158 -6.47 27.85 12.47
CA PRO A 158 -6.92 26.47 12.41
C PRO A 158 -6.14 25.57 13.38
N GLN A 159 -6.72 24.43 13.76
CA GLN A 159 -6.16 23.51 14.76
C GLN A 159 -5.00 22.65 14.20
N LEU A 160 -4.00 23.31 13.62
CA LEU A 160 -2.88 22.65 12.96
C LEU A 160 -2.05 21.80 13.94
N SER A 161 -1.91 22.24 15.19
CA SER A 161 -1.18 21.55 16.24
C SER A 161 -1.79 20.19 16.59
N ALA A 162 -3.11 20.11 16.69
CA ALA A 162 -3.82 18.86 16.96
C ALA A 162 -3.58 17.83 15.85
N TRP A 163 -3.72 18.25 14.59
CA TRP A 163 -3.44 17.39 13.43
C TRP A 163 -1.98 16.94 13.35
N GLN A 164 -1.03 17.85 13.62
CA GLN A 164 0.39 17.50 13.67
C GLN A 164 0.68 16.44 14.74
N LEU A 165 0.05 16.55 15.91
CA LEU A 165 0.20 15.58 16.99
C LEU A 165 -0.41 14.21 16.60
N ILE A 166 -1.59 14.18 15.99
CA ILE A 166 -2.21 12.94 15.47
C ILE A 166 -1.31 12.27 14.43
N GLU A 167 -0.79 13.05 13.48
CA GLU A 167 0.15 12.55 12.46
C GLU A 167 1.42 11.97 13.12
N SER A 168 1.91 12.63 14.16
CA SER A 168 3.09 12.19 14.91
C SER A 168 2.84 10.89 15.69
N CYS A 169 1.68 10.76 16.35
CA CYS A 169 1.27 9.52 17.01
C CYS A 169 1.16 8.37 16.01
N CYS A 170 0.59 8.61 14.82
CA CYS A 170 0.51 7.59 13.77
C CYS A 170 1.89 7.17 13.24
N ASP A 171 2.79 8.14 13.04
CA ASP A 171 4.18 7.86 12.66
C ASP A 171 4.92 7.07 13.76
N SER A 172 4.72 7.42 15.02
CA SER A 172 5.31 6.73 16.18
C SER A 172 4.78 5.31 16.33
N ALA A 173 3.47 5.10 16.14
CA ALA A 173 2.86 3.77 16.10
C ALA A 173 3.40 2.94 14.92
N SER A 174 3.55 3.55 13.74
CA SER A 174 4.16 2.92 12.56
C SER A 174 5.59 2.46 12.83
N THR A 175 6.40 3.28 13.50
CA THR A 175 7.77 2.94 13.92
C THR A 175 7.77 1.81 14.94
N SER A 176 6.89 1.88 15.95
CA SER A 176 6.75 0.83 16.98
C SER A 176 6.38 -0.53 16.37
N ILE A 177 5.47 -0.56 15.38
CA ILE A 177 5.14 -1.79 14.63
C ILE A 177 6.38 -2.36 13.93
N ARG A 178 7.19 -1.51 13.28
CA ARG A 178 8.43 -1.96 12.60
C ARG A 178 9.47 -2.50 13.58
N CYS A 179 9.45 -2.02 14.83
CA CYS A 179 10.29 -2.50 15.92
C CYS A 179 9.67 -3.69 16.67
N ASN A 180 8.58 -4.28 16.16
CA ASN A 180 7.82 -5.37 16.77
C ASN A 180 7.31 -5.07 18.20
N GLN A 181 6.88 -3.83 18.45
CA GLN A 181 6.32 -3.36 19.72
C GLN A 181 4.84 -3.01 19.54
N LEU A 182 4.01 -4.04 19.38
CA LEU A 182 2.58 -3.87 19.14
C LEU A 182 1.84 -3.23 20.33
N SER A 183 2.26 -3.50 21.56
CA SER A 183 1.68 -2.86 22.76
C SER A 183 1.91 -1.35 22.75
N GLN A 184 3.16 -0.92 22.57
CA GLN A 184 3.51 0.50 22.50
C GLN A 184 2.79 1.19 21.33
N ALA A 185 2.69 0.53 20.17
CA ALA A 185 1.94 1.06 19.03
C ALA A 185 0.47 1.28 19.38
N ARG A 186 -0.16 0.31 20.08
CA ARG A 186 -1.54 0.39 20.55
C ARG A 186 -1.72 1.53 21.56
N ASP A 187 -0.85 1.64 22.56
CA ASP A 187 -0.93 2.67 23.60
C ASP A 187 -0.77 4.07 22.99
N THR A 188 0.17 4.21 22.04
CA THR A 188 0.38 5.45 21.28
C THR A 188 -0.87 5.85 20.48
N LEU A 189 -1.53 4.89 19.84
CA LEU A 189 -2.77 5.15 19.09
C LEU A 189 -3.94 5.50 20.02
N TYR A 190 -4.06 4.86 21.19
CA TYR A 190 -5.07 5.24 22.18
C TYR A 190 -4.86 6.65 22.74
N GLY A 191 -3.60 7.09 22.82
CA GLY A 191 -3.24 8.46 23.15
C GLY A 191 -3.89 9.49 22.22
N ILE A 192 -4.29 9.14 21.00
CA ILE A 192 -4.94 10.06 20.06
C ILE A 192 -6.37 10.46 20.51
N ASN A 193 -7.04 9.64 21.32
CA ASN A 193 -8.48 9.78 21.58
C ASN A 193 -8.92 11.15 22.11
N HIS A 194 -8.12 11.78 22.97
CA HIS A 194 -8.43 13.10 23.53
C HIS A 194 -8.33 14.23 22.50
N LEU A 195 -7.57 14.03 21.43
CA LEU A 195 -7.41 15.03 20.35
C LEU A 195 -8.64 15.09 19.45
N PHE A 196 -9.42 14.00 19.36
CA PHE A 196 -10.66 14.01 18.59
C PHE A 196 -11.74 14.87 19.25
N ASP A 197 -11.74 14.96 20.58
CA ASP A 197 -12.70 15.80 21.29
C ASP A 197 -12.47 17.29 20.96
N LEU A 198 -11.20 17.68 20.71
CA LEU A 198 -10.85 19.02 20.25
C LEU A 198 -11.26 19.25 18.78
N LEU A 199 -10.95 18.30 17.90
CA LEU A 199 -11.24 18.40 16.46
C LEU A 199 -12.74 18.38 16.13
N ALA A 200 -13.53 17.62 16.87
CA ALA A 200 -14.96 17.50 16.61
C ALA A 200 -15.76 18.73 17.05
N ARG A 201 -15.27 19.51 18.01
CA ARG A 201 -15.96 20.71 18.49
C ARG A 201 -15.84 21.90 17.53
N LEU A 202 -14.71 22.00 16.85
CA LEU A 202 -14.42 23.12 15.94
C LEU A 202 -13.96 22.54 14.60
N PRO A 203 -14.89 22.01 13.79
CA PRO A 203 -14.54 21.46 12.49
C PRO A 203 -13.99 22.59 11.62
N ASP A 204 -12.77 22.39 11.11
CA ASP A 204 -12.14 23.27 10.14
C ASP A 204 -12.19 22.65 8.73
N PRO A 205 -12.00 23.44 7.66
CA PRO A 205 -11.93 22.90 6.29
C PRO A 205 -10.78 21.90 6.10
N LEU A 206 -9.72 22.00 6.92
CA LEU A 206 -8.58 21.09 6.92
C LEU A 206 -8.96 19.69 7.37
N PHE A 207 -10.02 19.53 8.17
CA PHE A 207 -10.51 18.25 8.64
C PHE A 207 -10.67 17.26 7.50
N LEU A 208 -11.33 17.66 6.41
CA LEU A 208 -11.52 16.81 5.25
C LEU A 208 -10.19 16.47 4.59
N GLY A 209 -9.27 17.42 4.43
CA GLY A 209 -7.95 17.11 3.88
C GLY A 209 -7.14 16.10 4.72
N LYS A 210 -7.30 16.15 6.04
CA LYS A 210 -6.54 15.32 6.98
C LYS A 210 -7.18 13.96 7.25
N ILE A 211 -8.51 13.85 7.24
CA ILE A 211 -9.20 12.59 7.53
C ILE A 211 -8.91 11.50 6.49
N TRP A 212 -8.85 11.86 5.21
CA TRP A 212 -8.50 10.89 4.15
C TRP A 212 -7.09 10.34 4.33
N ARG A 213 -6.14 11.22 4.65
CA ARG A 213 -4.76 10.82 4.95
C ARG A 213 -4.71 9.94 6.20
N LEU A 214 -5.42 10.31 7.27
CA LEU A 214 -5.46 9.53 8.50
C LEU A 214 -6.02 8.12 8.23
N ALA A 215 -7.14 8.02 7.50
CA ALA A 215 -7.76 6.76 7.14
C ALA A 215 -6.80 5.84 6.34
N LEU A 216 -6.08 6.40 5.36
CA LEU A 216 -5.03 5.68 4.61
C LEU A 216 -3.89 5.19 5.50
N VAL A 217 -3.44 6.03 6.44
CA VAL A 217 -2.35 5.67 7.36
C VAL A 217 -2.79 4.56 8.30
N LEU A 218 -3.97 4.66 8.91
CA LEU A 218 -4.53 3.65 9.81
C LEU A 218 -4.73 2.30 9.10
N HIS A 219 -5.27 2.33 7.88
CA HIS A 219 -5.39 1.12 7.05
C HIS A 219 -4.01 0.51 6.74
N GLY A 220 -3.00 1.34 6.46
CA GLY A 220 -1.61 0.87 6.31
C GLY A 220 -0.98 0.32 7.59
N LEU A 221 -1.44 0.73 8.78
CA LEU A 221 -1.06 0.11 10.05
C LEU A 221 -1.72 -1.26 10.20
N ASP A 222 -3.02 -1.37 9.90
CA ASP A 222 -3.76 -2.64 9.98
C ASP A 222 -3.22 -3.70 9.04
N ARG A 223 -2.82 -3.34 7.81
CA ARG A 223 -2.17 -4.29 6.89
C ARG A 223 -0.83 -4.82 7.42
N ARG A 224 -0.12 -4.05 8.23
CA ARG A 224 1.17 -4.44 8.83
C ARG A 224 1.00 -5.16 10.17
N ALA A 225 -0.05 -4.82 10.91
CA ALA A 225 -0.35 -5.38 12.22
C ALA A 225 -1.88 -5.51 12.40
N PRO A 226 -2.52 -6.54 11.82
CA PRO A 226 -3.97 -6.69 11.83
C PRO A 226 -4.59 -6.76 13.24
N LEU A 227 -3.80 -7.17 14.23
CA LEU A 227 -4.20 -7.25 15.64
C LEU A 227 -4.43 -5.87 16.30
N LEU A 228 -3.97 -4.77 15.67
CA LEU A 228 -4.23 -3.43 16.18
C LEU A 228 -5.66 -2.96 15.90
N LYS A 229 -6.23 -3.38 14.76
CA LYS A 229 -7.52 -2.88 14.26
C LYS A 229 -7.61 -1.34 14.31
N ALA A 230 -6.48 -0.67 14.07
CA ALA A 230 -6.24 0.76 14.17
C ALA A 230 -7.31 1.56 13.44
N ARG A 231 -7.68 1.18 12.21
CA ARG A 231 -8.76 1.85 11.45
C ARG A 231 -10.07 1.84 12.23
N SER A 232 -10.54 0.66 12.60
CA SER A 232 -11.85 0.51 13.24
C SER A 232 -11.88 1.12 14.64
N THR A 233 -10.79 1.04 15.42
CA THR A 233 -10.72 1.57 16.78
C THR A 233 -10.72 3.10 16.76
N ILE A 234 -9.85 3.69 15.95
CA ILE A 234 -9.65 5.14 15.91
C ILE A 234 -10.82 5.85 15.22
N LEU A 235 -11.29 5.34 14.07
CA LEU A 235 -12.44 5.95 13.38
C LEU A 235 -13.75 5.77 14.16
N ARG A 236 -13.96 4.67 14.89
CA ARG A 236 -15.15 4.52 15.75
C ARG A 236 -15.14 5.52 16.91
N ARG A 237 -13.97 5.80 17.49
CA ARG A 237 -13.86 6.85 18.51
C ARG A 237 -14.16 8.23 17.91
N LEU A 238 -13.57 8.56 16.76
CA LEU A 238 -13.85 9.81 16.08
C LEU A 238 -15.34 9.97 15.73
N LYS A 239 -15.99 8.90 15.23
CA LYS A 239 -17.44 8.87 14.99
C LYS A 239 -18.22 9.17 16.26
N ALA A 240 -17.93 8.49 17.36
CA ALA A 240 -18.62 8.68 18.63
C ALA A 240 -18.48 10.13 19.11
N THR A 241 -17.26 10.68 19.07
CA THR A 241 -17.00 12.07 19.45
C THR A 241 -17.73 13.06 18.52
N ALA A 242 -17.73 12.84 17.20
CA ALA A 242 -18.46 13.67 16.24
C ALA A 242 -19.99 13.60 16.45
N CYS A 243 -20.53 12.41 16.73
CA CYS A 243 -21.95 12.23 17.07
C CYS A 243 -22.33 13.03 18.31
N THR A 244 -21.50 12.99 19.36
CA THR A 244 -21.75 13.73 20.61
C THR A 244 -21.62 15.24 20.39
N ALA A 245 -20.67 15.69 19.58
CA ALA A 245 -20.41 17.12 19.38
C ALA A 245 -21.38 17.80 18.39
N GLN A 246 -21.77 17.10 17.32
CA GLN A 246 -22.49 17.69 16.18
C GLN A 246 -23.79 16.96 15.83
N GLY A 247 -24.11 15.87 16.52
CA GLY A 247 -25.26 15.03 16.21
C GLY A 247 -24.93 13.88 15.24
N LEU A 248 -25.82 12.88 15.23
CA LEU A 248 -25.70 11.67 14.42
C LEU A 248 -25.68 11.98 12.92
N ASP A 249 -26.50 12.94 12.50
CA ASP A 249 -26.70 13.35 11.11
C ASP A 249 -25.70 14.42 10.64
N SER A 250 -24.68 14.73 11.45
CA SER A 250 -23.62 15.64 11.05
C SER A 250 -22.82 15.07 9.86
N PRO A 251 -22.39 15.90 8.89
CA PRO A 251 -21.61 15.43 7.74
C PRO A 251 -20.34 14.67 8.15
N ILE A 252 -19.68 15.10 9.23
CA ILE A 252 -18.50 14.41 9.75
C ILE A 252 -18.85 13.01 10.25
N SER A 253 -19.92 12.88 11.05
CA SER A 253 -20.40 11.57 11.53
C SER A 253 -20.73 10.64 10.36
N ILE A 254 -21.39 11.16 9.32
CA ILE A 254 -21.74 10.37 8.12
C ILE A 254 -20.48 9.94 7.36
N ILE A 255 -19.53 10.85 7.11
CA ILE A 255 -18.26 10.53 6.43
C ILE A 255 -17.52 9.44 7.20
N VAL A 256 -17.34 9.60 8.52
CA VAL A 256 -16.61 8.64 9.34
C VAL A 256 -17.34 7.29 9.44
N SER A 257 -18.68 7.30 9.46
CA SER A 257 -19.48 6.08 9.38
C SER A 257 -19.26 5.34 8.06
N CYS A 258 -19.35 6.04 6.94
CA CYS A 258 -19.10 5.45 5.63
C CYS A 258 -17.67 4.90 5.53
N LEU A 259 -16.67 5.61 6.05
CA LEU A 259 -15.29 5.14 6.12
C LEU A 259 -15.11 3.81 6.90
N LEU A 260 -15.95 3.57 7.91
CA LEU A 260 -15.95 2.33 8.68
C LEU A 260 -16.65 1.19 7.93
N ASP A 261 -17.67 1.53 7.13
CA ASP A 261 -18.54 0.57 6.43
C ASP A 261 -18.01 0.20 5.03
N VAL A 262 -17.03 0.92 4.50
CA VAL A 262 -16.41 0.62 3.21
C VAL A 262 -15.64 -0.70 3.26
N ASP A 263 -15.96 -1.57 2.31
CA ASP A 263 -15.28 -2.84 2.10
C ASP A 263 -13.79 -2.67 1.79
N GLU A 264 -12.99 -3.67 2.18
CA GLU A 264 -11.54 -3.61 2.04
C GLU A 264 -11.08 -3.44 0.58
N ALA A 265 -11.78 -4.06 -0.38
CA ALA A 265 -11.49 -3.93 -1.81
C ALA A 265 -11.75 -2.50 -2.33
N ASP A 266 -12.76 -1.83 -1.78
CA ASP A 266 -13.20 -0.50 -2.23
C ASP A 266 -12.61 0.64 -1.39
N PHE A 267 -11.84 0.31 -0.35
CA PHE A 267 -11.29 1.30 0.57
C PHE A 267 -10.38 2.32 -0.13
N THR A 268 -9.40 1.86 -0.91
CA THR A 268 -8.47 2.77 -1.60
C THR A 268 -9.16 3.63 -2.68
N PRO A 269 -10.02 3.07 -3.56
CA PRO A 269 -10.84 3.87 -4.48
C PRO A 269 -11.71 4.90 -3.75
N THR A 270 -12.30 4.53 -2.62
CA THR A 270 -13.14 5.45 -1.82
C THR A 270 -12.31 6.58 -1.21
N MET A 271 -11.11 6.30 -0.70
CA MET A 271 -10.22 7.34 -0.18
C MET A 271 -9.79 8.31 -1.28
N ARG A 272 -9.51 7.77 -2.48
CA ARG A 272 -9.15 8.54 -3.66
C ARG A 272 -10.27 9.47 -4.06
N LEU A 273 -11.49 8.93 -4.18
CA LEU A 273 -12.68 9.70 -4.51
C LEU A 273 -12.95 10.81 -3.49
N GLY A 274 -13.05 10.47 -2.20
CA GLY A 274 -13.38 11.45 -1.16
C GLY A 274 -12.34 12.57 -1.06
N PHE A 275 -11.05 12.22 -1.19
CA PHE A 275 -9.99 13.23 -1.16
C PHE A 275 -9.98 14.10 -2.42
N HIS A 276 -10.18 13.50 -3.60
CA HIS A 276 -10.31 14.26 -4.84
C HIS A 276 -11.48 15.24 -4.79
N GLU A 277 -12.65 14.77 -4.35
CA GLU A 277 -13.86 15.58 -4.27
C GLU A 277 -13.69 16.76 -3.29
N THR A 278 -13.09 16.50 -2.13
CA THR A 278 -12.70 17.55 -1.17
C THR A 278 -11.83 18.62 -1.85
N LEU A 279 -10.82 18.20 -2.62
CA LEU A 279 -9.92 19.12 -3.30
C LEU A 279 -10.63 19.94 -4.37
N VAL A 280 -11.46 19.31 -5.20
CA VAL A 280 -12.19 19.99 -6.28
C VAL A 280 -13.14 21.06 -5.72
N ILE A 281 -13.86 20.76 -4.64
CA ILE A 281 -14.79 21.72 -4.02
C ILE A 281 -14.03 22.89 -3.38
N LEU A 282 -12.95 22.59 -2.65
CA LEU A 282 -12.12 23.62 -2.03
C LEU A 282 -11.45 24.50 -3.10
N ASP A 283 -10.92 23.94 -4.19
CA ASP A 283 -10.29 24.67 -5.31
C ASP A 283 -11.30 25.62 -6.01
N ARG A 284 -12.59 25.26 -6.05
CA ARG A 284 -13.65 26.16 -6.55
C ARG A 284 -14.03 27.29 -5.59
N LYS A 285 -13.82 27.08 -4.28
CA LYS A 285 -14.25 28.01 -3.21
C LYS A 285 -13.13 28.95 -2.77
N ILE A 286 -11.89 28.52 -2.93
CA ILE A 286 -10.69 29.20 -2.45
C ILE A 286 -9.93 29.74 -3.65
N ASN A 287 -9.22 30.85 -3.47
CA ASN A 287 -8.32 31.35 -4.49
C ASN A 287 -7.18 30.34 -4.75
N ASP A 288 -6.76 30.18 -6.01
CA ASP A 288 -5.75 29.23 -6.48
C ASP A 288 -4.37 29.36 -5.78
N GLU A 289 -4.17 30.44 -5.04
CA GLU A 289 -2.91 30.86 -4.42
C GLU A 289 -2.80 30.50 -2.93
N ASN A 290 -3.64 29.58 -2.46
CA ASN A 290 -3.61 29.15 -1.06
C ASN A 290 -2.61 28.00 -0.85
N ILE A 291 -1.64 28.20 0.04
CA ILE A 291 -0.56 27.24 0.35
C ILE A 291 -1.11 25.93 0.90
N THR A 292 -2.14 26.01 1.76
CA THR A 292 -2.78 24.84 2.33
C THR A 292 -3.43 23.99 1.23
N MET A 293 -4.02 24.60 0.21
CA MET A 293 -4.53 23.88 -0.97
C MET A 293 -3.42 23.17 -1.73
N LEU A 294 -2.29 23.82 -1.98
CA LEU A 294 -1.14 23.19 -2.63
C LEU A 294 -0.56 22.03 -1.82
N GLN A 295 -0.56 22.15 -0.49
CA GLN A 295 -0.18 21.06 0.41
C GLN A 295 -1.14 19.88 0.31
N MET A 296 -2.45 20.13 0.25
CA MET A 296 -3.47 19.09 0.11
C MET A 296 -3.35 18.39 -1.27
N TRP A 297 -3.18 19.15 -2.35
CA TRP A 297 -2.93 18.62 -3.70
C TRP A 297 -1.66 17.75 -3.74
N SER A 298 -0.57 18.21 -3.11
CA SER A 298 0.67 17.45 -3.02
C SER A 298 0.50 16.16 -2.22
N THR A 299 -0.28 16.22 -1.15
CA THR A 299 -0.60 15.05 -0.33
C THR A 299 -1.42 14.04 -1.12
N TYR A 300 -2.44 14.49 -1.86
CA TYR A 300 -3.22 13.64 -2.76
C TYR A 300 -2.34 12.98 -3.81
N ALA A 301 -1.51 13.77 -4.51
CA ALA A 301 -0.62 13.29 -5.55
C ALA A 301 0.38 12.25 -5.02
N ARG A 302 0.87 12.43 -3.79
CA ARG A 302 1.75 11.46 -3.11
C ARG A 302 1.11 10.08 -2.99
N TYR A 303 -0.19 10.01 -2.66
CA TYR A 303 -0.88 8.74 -2.46
C TYR A 303 -1.43 8.13 -3.74
N PHE A 304 -1.91 8.95 -4.69
CA PHE A 304 -2.71 8.46 -5.81
C PHE A 304 -2.11 8.75 -7.19
N SER A 305 -1.28 9.79 -7.34
CA SER A 305 -0.66 10.14 -8.64
C SER A 305 0.66 9.42 -8.89
N ARG A 306 1.28 8.84 -7.85
CA ARG A 306 2.39 7.91 -8.03
C ARG A 306 1.87 6.64 -8.69
N ARG A 307 1.95 6.60 -10.02
CA ARG A 307 2.31 5.35 -10.71
C ARG A 307 3.50 4.85 -9.92
N GLN A 308 3.40 3.69 -9.29
CA GLN A 308 4.56 2.97 -8.82
C GLN A 308 5.43 2.83 -10.07
N SER A 309 6.35 3.77 -10.29
CA SER A 309 7.59 3.47 -10.98
C SER A 309 8.17 2.40 -10.09
N LYS A 310 7.79 1.13 -10.38
CA LYS A 310 8.60 -0.01 -10.05
C LYS A 310 9.96 0.46 -10.52
N LEU A 311 10.81 0.82 -9.55
CA LEU A 311 12.18 1.23 -9.79
C LEU A 311 12.64 0.18 -10.79
N ILE A 312 12.85 0.58 -12.04
CA ILE A 312 13.17 -0.37 -13.09
C ILE A 312 14.40 -1.04 -12.53
N LYS A 313 14.26 -2.28 -12.03
CA LYS A 313 15.38 -3.05 -11.49
C LYS A 313 16.37 -2.98 -12.63
N ARG A 314 17.45 -2.21 -12.45
CA ARG A 314 18.44 -1.98 -13.50
C ARG A 314 18.79 -3.38 -13.97
N LYS A 315 18.40 -3.71 -15.21
CA LYS A 315 18.89 -4.94 -15.83
C LYS A 315 20.40 -4.83 -15.74
N SER A 316 21.00 -5.83 -15.10
CA SER A 316 22.44 -6.04 -15.17
C SER A 316 22.87 -5.81 -16.62
N SER A 317 23.86 -4.94 -16.81
CA SER A 317 24.41 -4.54 -18.10
C SER A 317 25.26 -5.66 -18.70
N HIS A 318 24.68 -6.84 -18.87
CA HIS A 318 25.26 -7.89 -19.69
C HIS A 318 24.52 -7.94 -21.04
N PRO A 319 25.25 -7.85 -22.16
CA PRO A 319 24.68 -7.91 -23.49
C PRO A 319 24.08 -9.30 -23.71
N THR A 320 22.75 -9.39 -23.80
CA THR A 320 22.09 -10.60 -24.30
C THR A 320 22.13 -10.54 -25.83
N PRO A 321 22.51 -11.63 -26.53
CA PRO A 321 22.58 -11.65 -28.00
C PRO A 321 21.23 -11.33 -28.63
N GLN A 322 21.23 -10.40 -29.59
CA GLN A 322 20.08 -10.06 -30.42
C GLN A 322 19.71 -11.23 -31.31
N ASN A 323 18.44 -11.65 -31.30
CA ASN A 323 17.72 -12.14 -32.48
C ASN A 323 16.22 -12.32 -32.14
N GLN A 324 15.35 -11.41 -32.64
CA GLN A 324 14.03 -11.68 -33.24
C GLN A 324 13.15 -10.40 -33.37
N PRO A 325 12.24 -10.32 -34.38
CA PRO A 325 11.56 -9.08 -34.78
C PRO A 325 10.30 -8.80 -33.93
N ARG A 326 10.19 -7.56 -33.41
CA ARG A 326 9.22 -7.13 -32.38
C ARG A 326 7.98 -6.38 -32.90
N SER A 327 7.63 -6.44 -34.18
CA SER A 327 6.70 -5.46 -34.77
C SER A 327 5.21 -5.72 -34.53
N GLN A 328 4.73 -6.97 -34.37
CA GLN A 328 3.28 -7.23 -34.25
C GLN A 328 2.74 -7.25 -32.81
N MET A 329 3.56 -7.56 -31.81
CA MET A 329 3.11 -7.72 -30.41
C MET A 329 2.75 -6.39 -29.72
N LYS A 330 3.25 -5.25 -30.22
CA LYS A 330 3.00 -3.93 -29.62
C LYS A 330 1.62 -3.35 -29.98
N ALA A 331 1.07 -3.69 -31.15
CA ALA A 331 -0.26 -3.23 -31.55
C ALA A 331 -1.39 -3.93 -30.76
N ARG A 332 -1.22 -5.23 -30.46
CA ARG A 332 -2.20 -6.02 -29.70
C ARG A 332 -2.23 -5.70 -28.20
N ARG A 333 -1.08 -5.36 -27.61
CA ARG A 333 -0.97 -4.89 -26.21
C ARG A 333 -1.70 -3.57 -25.94
N LYS A 334 -1.93 -2.73 -26.95
CA LYS A 334 -2.60 -1.43 -26.78
C LYS A 334 -4.14 -1.55 -26.72
N LYS A 335 -4.72 -2.68 -27.17
CA LYS A 335 -6.17 -2.95 -27.11
C LYS A 335 -6.60 -3.81 -25.90
N GLN A 336 -5.68 -4.49 -25.22
CA GLN A 336 -5.99 -5.43 -24.12
C GLN A 336 -5.85 -4.83 -22.71
N SER A 337 -5.64 -3.53 -22.58
CA SER A 337 -5.50 -2.84 -21.28
C SER A 337 -6.63 -1.83 -21.02
N GLU A 338 -7.86 -2.13 -21.45
CA GLU A 338 -9.01 -1.33 -21.03
C GLU A 338 -9.34 -1.68 -19.58
N THR A 339 -8.74 -0.91 -18.69
CA THR A 339 -9.01 -0.92 -17.26
C THR A 339 -10.48 -0.59 -16.96
N PRO A 340 -11.05 -1.12 -15.85
CA PRO A 340 -12.44 -0.84 -15.45
C PRO A 340 -12.70 0.68 -15.41
N PRO A 341 -13.95 1.15 -15.64
CA PRO A 341 -14.29 2.58 -15.65
C PRO A 341 -13.79 3.37 -14.44
N GLN A 342 -13.68 2.72 -13.27
CA GLN A 342 -13.20 3.32 -12.01
C GLN A 342 -11.70 3.67 -11.99
N GLU A 343 -10.88 3.01 -12.80
CA GLU A 343 -9.47 3.41 -12.97
C GLU A 343 -9.29 4.55 -13.98
N ARG A 344 -10.37 5.00 -14.65
CA ARG A 344 -10.38 6.12 -15.60
C ARG A 344 -10.66 7.48 -14.97
N LEU A 345 -10.56 7.61 -13.65
CA LEU A 345 -10.36 8.92 -13.04
C LEU A 345 -9.06 9.51 -13.64
N LYS A 346 -9.21 10.47 -14.56
CA LYS A 346 -8.12 11.17 -15.27
C LYS A 346 -7.35 12.05 -14.28
N ASP A 347 -6.72 11.43 -13.30
CA ASP A 347 -6.02 12.08 -12.18
C ASP A 347 -4.62 12.53 -12.54
N HIS A 348 -4.45 12.96 -13.78
CA HIS A 348 -3.27 13.71 -14.16
C HIS A 348 -3.50 15.15 -13.72
N ILE A 349 -3.24 15.39 -12.43
CA ILE A 349 -2.77 16.72 -12.02
C ILE A 349 -1.60 17.00 -12.94
N SER A 350 -1.77 17.95 -13.86
CA SER A 350 -0.70 18.32 -14.76
C SER A 350 0.46 18.80 -13.90
N LYS A 351 1.59 18.08 -13.97
CA LYS A 351 2.80 18.38 -13.20
C LYS A 351 3.19 19.84 -13.39
N ASP A 352 3.03 20.35 -14.61
CA ASP A 352 3.35 21.73 -14.97
C ASP A 352 2.39 22.74 -14.31
N ILE A 353 1.09 22.41 -14.20
CA ILE A 353 0.13 23.26 -13.47
C ILE A 353 0.46 23.29 -11.99
N LEU A 354 0.74 22.13 -11.38
CA LEU A 354 1.11 22.08 -9.96
C LEU A 354 2.40 22.87 -9.68
N MET A 355 3.41 22.72 -10.54
CA MET A 355 4.65 23.49 -10.45
C MET A 355 4.42 24.99 -10.64
N GLY A 356 3.59 25.38 -11.63
CA GLY A 356 3.23 26.77 -11.86
C GLY A 356 2.56 27.41 -10.65
N LYS A 357 1.57 26.72 -10.04
CA LYS A 357 0.91 27.20 -8.82
C LYS A 357 1.88 27.33 -7.64
N PHE A 358 2.75 26.34 -7.42
CA PHE A 358 3.79 26.43 -6.38
C PHE A 358 4.75 27.59 -6.61
N SER A 359 5.23 27.78 -7.84
CA SER A 359 6.13 28.87 -8.18
C SER A 359 5.48 30.23 -7.93
N GLN A 360 4.23 30.40 -8.37
CA GLN A 360 3.46 31.65 -8.16
C GLN A 360 3.30 31.96 -6.67
N VAL A 361 2.86 30.99 -5.87
CA VAL A 361 2.68 31.17 -4.43
C VAL A 361 4.01 31.42 -3.74
N TRP A 362 5.06 30.69 -4.11
CA TRP A 362 6.40 30.89 -3.57
C TRP A 362 6.93 32.28 -3.87
N HIS A 363 6.80 32.79 -5.10
CA HIS A 363 7.18 34.16 -5.46
C HIS A 363 6.33 35.24 -4.80
N LYS A 364 5.04 34.99 -4.52
CA LYS A 364 4.22 35.94 -3.76
C LYS A 364 4.65 36.04 -2.31
N CYS A 365 5.08 34.92 -1.73
CA CYS A 365 5.64 34.91 -0.38
C CYS A 365 7.09 35.41 -0.36
N TRP A 366 7.86 35.21 -1.44
CA TRP A 366 9.19 35.77 -1.66
C TRP A 366 9.07 37.18 -2.24
N ASN A 367 8.83 38.17 -1.38
CA ASN A 367 8.92 39.56 -1.78
C ASN A 367 9.91 40.31 -0.88
N GLU A 368 11.10 40.56 -1.42
CA GLU A 368 12.18 41.31 -0.77
C GLU A 368 11.76 42.73 -0.39
N GLN A 369 10.74 43.28 -1.06
CA GLN A 369 10.18 44.60 -0.73
C GLN A 369 9.37 44.57 0.58
N TYR A 370 8.84 43.42 0.99
CA TYR A 370 8.02 43.29 2.20
C TYR A 370 8.80 42.73 3.40
N LEU A 371 9.77 41.84 3.18
CA LEU A 371 10.60 41.30 4.24
C LEU A 371 12.08 41.21 3.80
N PRO A 372 13.04 41.70 4.60
CA PRO A 372 14.46 41.46 4.36
C PRO A 372 14.76 39.95 4.25
N VAL A 373 15.68 39.57 3.36
CA VAL A 373 16.03 38.17 3.06
C VAL A 373 16.29 37.34 4.33
N ASN A 374 17.00 37.90 5.30
CA ASN A 374 17.31 37.21 6.56
C ASN A 374 16.08 36.95 7.43
N GLN A 375 15.13 37.88 7.47
CA GLN A 375 13.88 37.70 8.21
C GLN A 375 12.95 36.71 7.50
N TRP A 376 12.98 36.73 6.16
CA TRP A 376 12.19 35.83 5.34
C TRP A 376 12.63 34.37 5.52
N ARG A 377 13.94 34.12 5.45
CA ARG A 377 14.51 32.78 5.65
C ARG A 377 14.21 32.21 7.04
N ALA A 378 14.07 33.09 8.03
CA ALA A 378 13.70 32.73 9.39
C ALA A 378 12.19 32.51 9.60
N SER A 379 11.34 32.86 8.64
CA SER A 379 9.88 32.78 8.75
C SER A 379 9.35 31.36 8.53
N ASP A 380 8.58 30.85 9.49
CA ASP A 380 7.97 29.51 9.42
C ASP A 380 7.09 29.31 8.17
N VAL A 381 6.37 30.35 7.75
CA VAL A 381 5.53 30.30 6.55
C VAL A 381 6.39 30.06 5.31
N CYS A 382 7.52 30.75 5.21
CA CYS A 382 8.42 30.68 4.07
C CYS A 382 9.14 29.33 4.00
N VAL A 383 9.59 28.84 5.16
CA VAL A 383 10.17 27.51 5.31
C VAL A 383 9.15 26.43 4.91
N LEU A 384 7.89 26.56 5.36
CA LEU A 384 6.83 25.60 5.05
C LEU A 384 6.51 25.54 3.54
N ILE A 385 6.38 26.69 2.88
CA ILE A 385 6.12 26.73 1.43
C ILE A 385 7.28 26.15 0.66
N THR A 386 8.51 26.55 1.00
CA THR A 386 9.73 26.08 0.34
C THR A 386 9.87 24.56 0.52
N GLN A 387 9.56 24.03 1.71
CA GLN A 387 9.51 22.60 1.96
C GLN A 387 8.50 21.88 1.06
N HIS A 388 7.26 22.39 0.96
CA HIS A 388 6.23 21.78 0.11
C HIS A 388 6.59 21.88 -1.37
N TYR A 389 7.19 22.98 -1.79
CA TYR A 389 7.64 23.17 -3.16
C TYR A 389 8.79 22.20 -3.49
N ALA A 390 9.82 22.12 -2.64
CA ALA A 390 10.91 21.17 -2.77
C ALA A 390 10.40 19.72 -2.87
N TYR A 391 9.45 19.37 -2.01
CA TYR A 391 8.80 18.05 -2.02
C TYR A 391 8.07 17.79 -3.34
N ALA A 392 7.22 18.71 -3.80
CA ALA A 392 6.45 18.54 -5.02
C ALA A 392 7.36 18.46 -6.25
N ALA A 393 8.35 19.36 -6.35
CA ALA A 393 9.35 19.37 -7.41
C ALA A 393 10.09 18.03 -7.50
N PHE A 394 10.59 17.53 -6.36
CA PHE A 394 11.39 16.31 -6.32
C PHE A 394 10.57 15.03 -6.53
N TRP A 395 9.45 14.90 -5.83
CA TRP A 395 8.74 13.62 -5.68
C TRP A 395 7.50 13.45 -6.54
N LEU A 396 6.93 14.54 -7.08
CA LEU A 396 5.68 14.54 -7.83
C LEU A 396 5.88 15.00 -9.27
N CYS A 397 6.73 16.00 -9.50
CA CYS A 397 6.88 16.67 -10.78
C CYS A 397 8.15 16.29 -11.56
N ASP A 398 8.98 15.38 -11.02
CA ASP A 398 10.24 14.93 -11.61
C ASP A 398 11.25 16.06 -11.92
N LYS A 399 11.16 17.20 -11.20
CA LYS A 399 12.10 18.32 -11.26
C LYS A 399 13.13 18.18 -10.13
N GLN A 400 13.90 17.09 -10.15
CA GLN A 400 14.79 16.70 -9.05
C GLN A 400 15.81 17.78 -8.68
N TYR A 401 16.48 18.40 -9.67
CA TYR A 401 17.47 19.46 -9.43
C TYR A 401 16.90 20.66 -8.69
N LEU A 402 15.71 21.13 -9.09
CA LEU A 402 15.02 22.23 -8.42
C LEU A 402 14.66 21.85 -6.98
N GLY A 403 14.10 20.65 -6.79
CA GLY A 403 13.73 20.15 -5.46
C GLY A 403 14.94 19.98 -4.53
N VAL A 404 16.09 19.55 -5.05
CA VAL A 404 17.33 19.40 -4.28
C VAL A 404 17.93 20.77 -3.94
N GLY A 405 17.97 21.70 -4.89
CA GLY A 405 18.45 23.07 -4.63
C GLY A 405 17.65 23.75 -3.53
N MET A 406 16.31 23.65 -3.59
CA MET A 406 15.44 24.15 -2.52
C MET A 406 15.65 23.43 -1.19
N ALA A 407 15.84 22.10 -1.21
CA ALA A 407 16.11 21.33 0.00
C ALA A 407 17.45 21.71 0.66
N MET A 408 18.50 21.95 -0.12
CA MET A 408 19.78 22.43 0.40
C MET A 408 19.63 23.79 1.08
N ASN A 409 18.90 24.74 0.47
CA ASN A 409 18.61 26.04 1.09
C ASN A 409 17.86 25.88 2.41
N ILE A 410 16.86 24.98 2.48
CA ILE A 410 16.14 24.71 3.73
C ILE A 410 17.08 24.19 4.81
N ILE A 411 18.00 23.27 4.48
CA ILE A 411 18.97 22.72 5.45
C ILE A 411 19.85 23.85 5.96
N GLU A 412 20.42 24.66 5.07
CA GLU A 412 21.28 25.80 5.43
C GLU A 412 20.56 26.82 6.32
N ASP A 413 19.33 27.19 5.96
CA ASP A 413 18.56 28.22 6.65
C ASP A 413 18.03 27.75 8.02
N THR A 414 17.73 26.45 8.19
CA THR A 414 17.10 25.93 9.42
C THR A 414 18.08 25.29 10.42
N LYS A 415 19.20 24.73 9.94
CA LYS A 415 20.16 24.00 10.79
C LYS A 415 20.72 24.81 11.97
N PRO A 416 21.12 26.10 11.84
CA PRO A 416 21.71 26.86 12.94
C PRO A 416 20.81 27.01 14.18
N GLU A 417 19.49 27.02 13.97
CA GLU A 417 18.50 27.09 15.06
C GLU A 417 18.24 25.71 15.67
N ILE A 418 18.13 24.69 14.82
CA ILE A 418 17.83 23.32 15.23
C ILE A 418 19.01 22.71 16.03
N ASP A 419 20.26 22.99 15.63
CA ASP A 419 21.45 22.46 16.29
C ASP A 419 21.59 22.94 17.75
N LYS A 420 20.96 24.07 18.13
CA LYS A 420 20.97 24.58 19.52
C LYS A 420 20.02 23.79 20.43
N HIS A 421 18.79 23.59 19.98
CA HIS A 421 17.76 22.87 20.73
C HIS A 421 16.68 22.34 19.78
N PRO A 422 16.76 21.07 19.32
CA PRO A 422 15.84 20.54 18.32
C PRO A 422 14.45 20.30 18.92
N VAL A 423 13.56 21.29 18.82
CA VAL A 423 12.14 21.14 19.16
C VAL A 423 11.36 20.82 17.89
N TRP A 424 10.33 19.98 17.99
CA TRP A 424 9.49 19.65 16.85
C TRP A 424 8.65 20.84 16.40
N SER A 425 9.21 21.61 15.46
CA SER A 425 8.65 22.82 14.87
C SER A 425 8.53 22.69 13.35
N VAL A 426 7.98 23.73 12.70
CA VAL A 426 7.93 23.82 11.23
C VAL A 426 9.33 23.69 10.62
N LYS A 427 10.33 24.36 11.19
CA LYS A 427 11.73 24.28 10.75
C LYS A 427 12.31 22.88 10.86
N THR A 428 12.08 22.20 11.99
CA THR A 428 12.57 20.83 12.20
C THR A 428 11.89 19.83 11.26
N ILE A 429 10.60 20.01 10.98
CA ILE A 429 9.86 19.26 9.96
C ILE A 429 10.48 19.48 8.58
N ALA A 430 10.75 20.73 8.22
CA ALA A 430 11.31 21.11 6.94
C ALA A 430 12.72 20.56 6.75
N PHE A 431 13.60 20.72 7.75
CA PHE A 431 14.93 20.12 7.81
C PHE A 431 14.88 18.61 7.56
N SER A 432 14.06 17.88 8.33
CA SER A 432 13.94 16.41 8.20
C SER A 432 13.52 15.98 6.78
N VAL A 433 12.59 16.70 6.16
CA VAL A 433 12.13 16.41 4.80
C VAL A 433 13.20 16.78 3.77
N ALA A 434 13.87 17.92 3.94
CA ALA A 434 14.92 18.40 3.07
C ALA A 434 16.15 17.48 3.07
N SER A 435 16.66 17.08 4.24
CA SER A 435 17.75 16.10 4.36
C SER A 435 17.41 14.80 3.64
N LYS A 436 16.15 14.34 3.74
CA LYS A 436 15.71 13.15 3.03
C LYS A 436 15.69 13.33 1.51
N ILE A 437 15.28 14.50 1.00
CA ILE A 437 15.30 14.81 -0.44
C ILE A 437 16.75 14.76 -0.95
N VAL A 438 17.66 15.47 -0.29
CA VAL A 438 19.08 15.53 -0.66
C VAL A 438 19.73 14.13 -0.60
N ALA A 439 19.54 13.39 0.49
CA ALA A 439 20.07 12.04 0.63
C ALA A 439 19.54 11.08 -0.45
N THR A 440 18.24 11.17 -0.78
CA THR A 440 17.66 10.30 -1.83
C THR A 440 18.21 10.65 -3.21
N TYR A 441 18.45 11.93 -3.49
CA TYR A 441 19.07 12.36 -4.73
C TYR A 441 20.46 11.75 -4.91
N HIS A 442 21.34 11.89 -3.91
CA HIS A 442 22.68 11.27 -3.94
C HIS A 442 22.60 9.75 -4.06
N HIS A 443 21.71 9.11 -3.29
CA HIS A 443 21.49 7.66 -3.36
C HIS A 443 21.11 7.19 -4.78
N HIS A 444 20.21 7.89 -5.47
CA HIS A 444 19.83 7.57 -6.85
C HIS A 444 20.97 7.73 -7.87
N ARG A 445 21.94 8.61 -7.59
CA ARG A 445 23.13 8.80 -8.42
C ARG A 445 24.25 7.78 -8.13
N GLY A 446 24.10 6.96 -7.08
CA GLY A 446 25.17 6.07 -6.62
C GLY A 446 26.23 6.79 -5.78
N GLU A 447 25.96 8.03 -5.38
CA GLU A 447 26.77 8.88 -4.51
C GLU A 447 26.54 8.46 -3.05
N VAL A 448 27.08 7.28 -2.71
CA VAL A 448 26.82 6.58 -1.44
C VAL A 448 27.23 7.41 -0.25
N ASP A 449 28.46 7.89 -0.22
CA ASP A 449 29.03 8.57 0.94
C ASP A 449 28.26 9.86 1.25
N GLN A 450 27.97 10.68 0.22
CA GLN A 450 27.16 11.89 0.39
C GLN A 450 25.74 11.56 0.87
N SER A 451 25.14 10.48 0.38
CA SER A 451 23.79 10.07 0.83
C SER A 451 23.77 9.66 2.30
N GLU A 452 24.82 8.99 2.77
CA GLU A 452 24.91 8.57 4.17
C GLU A 452 25.26 9.74 5.08
N GLU A 453 26.20 10.59 4.68
CA GLU A 453 26.61 11.79 5.43
C GLU A 453 25.40 12.67 5.75
N VAL A 454 24.53 12.93 4.75
CA VAL A 454 23.32 13.74 4.94
C VAL A 454 22.33 13.07 5.89
N LEU A 455 22.17 11.73 5.84
CA LEU A 455 21.29 11.02 6.77
C LEU A 455 21.87 10.99 8.19
N ASP A 456 23.17 10.80 8.32
CA ASP A 456 23.87 10.74 9.61
C ASP A 456 23.86 12.10 10.32
N ASP A 457 24.08 13.19 9.57
CA ASP A 457 23.91 14.55 10.09
C ASP A 457 22.48 14.78 10.59
N ALA A 458 21.47 14.41 9.79
CA ALA A 458 20.08 14.55 10.19
C ALA A 458 19.71 13.68 11.42
N ILE A 459 20.23 12.44 11.49
CA ILE A 459 20.05 11.56 12.66
C ILE A 459 20.68 12.21 13.90
N LYS A 460 21.91 12.70 13.79
CA LYS A 460 22.65 13.34 14.88
C LYS A 460 21.93 14.60 15.37
N THR A 461 21.52 15.49 14.49
CA THR A 461 20.80 16.71 14.88
C THR A 461 19.47 16.37 15.57
N LEU A 462 18.65 15.48 14.97
CA LEU A 462 17.34 15.14 15.52
C LEU A 462 17.39 14.25 16.78
N SER A 463 18.48 13.51 17.01
CA SER A 463 18.62 12.64 18.19
C SER A 463 18.80 13.38 19.51
N HIS A 464 19.03 14.70 19.47
CA HIS A 464 19.14 15.54 20.66
C HIS A 464 17.85 16.32 20.97
N GLY A 465 16.79 16.09 20.19
CA GLY A 465 15.53 16.82 20.31
C GLY A 465 14.50 16.18 21.23
N ASP A 466 13.27 16.70 21.15
CA ASP A 466 12.11 16.12 21.84
C ASP A 466 11.72 14.72 21.31
N ASN A 467 10.69 14.11 21.91
CA ASN A 467 10.21 12.77 21.53
C ASN A 467 9.78 12.64 20.07
N LEU A 468 9.33 13.73 19.44
CA LEU A 468 8.92 13.72 18.05
C LEU A 468 10.14 13.80 17.12
N CYS A 469 11.14 14.63 17.47
CA CYS A 469 12.46 14.64 16.83
C CYS A 469 13.12 13.25 16.89
N LEU A 470 13.16 12.63 18.07
CA LEU A 470 13.70 11.27 18.26
C LEU A 470 12.96 10.25 17.38
N SER A 471 11.62 10.34 17.31
CA SER A 471 10.81 9.46 16.45
C SER A 471 11.13 9.62 14.95
N LYS A 472 11.47 10.83 14.50
CA LYS A 472 11.95 11.05 13.13
C LYS A 472 13.37 10.56 12.92
N ALA A 473 14.27 10.78 13.87
CA ALA A 473 15.62 10.22 13.82
C ALA A 473 15.59 8.69 13.63
N MET A 474 14.75 7.98 14.40
CA MET A 474 14.53 6.53 14.21
C MET A 474 14.08 6.17 12.78
N ARG A 475 13.18 6.96 12.19
CA ARG A 475 12.69 6.72 10.82
C ARG A 475 13.80 6.92 9.78
N ILE A 476 14.70 7.87 10.01
CA ILE A 476 15.88 8.10 9.18
C ILE A 476 16.87 6.94 9.34
N CYS A 477 17.13 6.45 10.56
CA CYS A 477 17.92 5.24 10.80
C CYS A 477 17.38 4.01 10.06
N LEU A 478 16.05 3.80 10.06
CA LEU A 478 15.43 2.71 9.30
C LEU A 478 15.65 2.84 7.79
N THR A 479 15.70 4.08 7.27
CA THR A 479 15.97 4.34 5.86
C THR A 479 17.43 4.01 5.54
N LEU A 480 18.38 4.49 6.36
CA LEU A 480 19.80 4.19 6.24
C LEU A 480 20.08 2.66 6.31
N ALA A 481 19.49 1.96 7.28
CA ALA A 481 19.62 0.51 7.42
C ALA A 481 19.03 -0.26 6.21
N SER A 482 17.97 0.26 5.56
CA SER A 482 17.46 -0.34 4.33
C SER A 482 18.47 -0.19 3.19
N TRP A 483 18.97 1.03 2.98
CA TRP A 483 19.91 1.33 1.89
C TRP A 483 21.26 0.61 2.04
N ARG A 484 21.77 0.45 3.27
CA ARG A 484 22.95 -0.36 3.54
C ARG A 484 22.72 -1.84 3.20
N ARG A 485 21.57 -2.42 3.58
CA ARG A 485 21.22 -3.81 3.20
C ARG A 485 21.05 -4.00 1.70
N GLU A 486 20.42 -3.05 1.01
CA GLU A 486 20.21 -3.11 -0.44
C GLU A 486 21.54 -3.19 -1.22
N ARG A 487 22.62 -2.65 -0.65
CA ARG A 487 23.97 -2.71 -1.21
C ARG A 487 24.83 -3.87 -0.69
N GLY A 488 24.31 -4.68 0.24
CA GLY A 488 25.05 -5.78 0.86
C GLY A 488 25.93 -5.40 2.06
N ASP A 489 25.89 -4.14 2.52
CA ASP A 489 26.57 -3.69 3.74
C ASP A 489 25.77 -4.09 4.99
N LEU A 490 25.91 -5.37 5.37
CA LEU A 490 25.27 -5.91 6.57
C LEU A 490 25.83 -5.31 7.88
N PRO A 491 27.16 -5.14 8.06
CA PRO A 491 27.70 -4.53 9.27
C PRO A 491 27.22 -3.10 9.49
N GLY A 492 27.27 -2.24 8.46
CA GLY A 492 26.79 -0.87 8.58
C GLY A 492 25.28 -0.81 8.77
N SER A 493 24.49 -1.72 8.18
CA SER A 493 23.07 -1.82 8.50
C SER A 493 22.82 -2.13 9.97
N GLN A 494 23.61 -3.03 10.57
CA GLN A 494 23.49 -3.36 11.99
C GLN A 494 23.88 -2.17 12.87
N GLU A 495 24.90 -1.41 12.47
CA GLU A 495 25.28 -0.18 13.16
C GLU A 495 24.11 0.84 13.17
N ALA A 496 23.46 1.06 12.03
CA ALA A 496 22.29 1.93 11.94
C ALA A 496 21.11 1.41 12.80
N GLU A 497 20.91 0.09 12.87
CA GLU A 497 19.93 -0.53 13.77
C GLU A 497 20.31 -0.36 15.25
N MET A 498 21.60 -0.41 15.60
CA MET A 498 22.08 -0.15 16.97
C MET A 498 21.85 1.31 17.38
N ARG A 499 22.09 2.27 16.48
CA ARG A 499 21.74 3.69 16.70
C ARG A 499 20.24 3.88 16.92
N LEU A 500 19.42 3.20 16.12
CA LEU A 500 17.96 3.20 16.30
C LEU A 500 17.56 2.71 17.70
N LEU A 501 18.17 1.62 18.19
CA LEU A 501 17.90 1.10 19.53
C LEU A 501 18.35 2.08 20.62
N ALA A 502 19.48 2.78 20.43
CA ALA A 502 19.94 3.79 21.36
C ALA A 502 18.96 4.98 21.46
N ILE A 503 18.48 5.49 20.31
CA ILE A 503 17.46 6.56 20.26
C ILE A 503 16.16 6.10 20.92
N GLN A 504 15.76 4.85 20.66
CA GLN A 504 14.58 4.26 21.25
C GLN A 504 14.65 4.19 22.78
N ASP A 505 15.80 3.76 23.33
CA ASP A 505 16.02 3.71 24.78
C ASP A 505 15.82 5.10 25.41
N SER A 506 16.18 6.18 24.71
CA SER A 506 15.99 7.57 25.16
C SER A 506 14.51 7.98 25.23
N ILE A 507 13.69 7.61 24.22
CA ILE A 507 12.25 7.95 24.19
C ILE A 507 11.50 7.28 25.34
N GLN A 508 11.81 6.01 25.64
CA GLN A 508 11.05 5.25 26.63
C GLN A 508 11.30 5.72 28.08
N GLY A 509 12.12 6.75 28.28
CA GLY A 509 12.44 7.26 29.61
C GLY A 509 13.02 6.18 30.52
N VAL A 510 13.60 5.12 29.93
CA VAL A 510 14.25 4.05 30.69
C VAL A 510 15.50 4.68 31.29
N ARG A 511 15.34 5.31 32.45
CA ARG A 511 16.43 5.63 33.36
C ARG A 511 17.09 4.30 33.67
N LYS A 512 18.12 3.96 32.88
CA LYS A 512 18.98 2.81 33.11
C LYS A 512 19.47 2.96 34.55
N CYS A 513 19.01 2.11 35.46
CA CYS A 513 19.70 1.97 36.73
C CYS A 513 21.11 1.47 36.35
N PRO A 514 22.19 2.20 36.70
CA PRO A 514 23.54 1.83 36.28
C PRO A 514 23.94 0.41 36.71
N ASP A 515 23.27 -0.13 37.74
CA ASP A 515 23.55 -1.45 38.31
C ASP A 515 22.61 -2.57 37.80
N CYS A 516 21.49 -2.26 37.15
CA CYS A 516 20.51 -3.26 36.71
C CYS A 516 20.53 -3.42 35.19
N ARG A 517 21.20 -4.47 34.68
CA ARG A 517 21.08 -4.85 33.26
C ARG A 517 19.60 -5.15 32.89
N PRO A 518 19.12 -4.68 31.73
CA PRO A 518 17.69 -4.49 31.47
C PRO A 518 16.90 -5.80 31.32
N SER A 519 15.65 -5.75 31.75
CA SER A 519 14.55 -6.64 31.33
C SER A 519 13.33 -5.77 31.10
N LEU A 520 12.94 -5.62 29.83
CA LEU A 520 11.85 -4.78 29.33
C LEU A 520 10.42 -5.21 29.78
N LYS A 521 10.29 -6.02 30.84
CA LYS A 521 9.00 -6.50 31.34
C LYS A 521 8.78 -6.31 32.85
N CYS A 522 9.63 -5.56 33.55
CA CYS A 522 9.33 -5.22 34.94
C CYS A 522 8.37 -4.03 35.00
N GLN A 523 7.06 -4.29 34.92
CA GLN A 523 6.03 -3.26 35.12
C GLN A 523 5.99 -2.72 36.56
N GLY A 524 6.67 -3.36 37.52
CA GLY A 524 6.64 -2.99 38.95
C GLY A 524 7.81 -2.14 39.45
N CYS A 525 8.57 -1.46 38.57
CA CYS A 525 9.68 -0.59 39.00
C CYS A 525 9.53 0.85 38.50
N PHE A 526 8.30 1.33 38.34
CA PHE A 526 8.06 2.77 38.18
C PHE A 526 8.07 3.47 39.55
N ASP A 527 8.42 4.75 39.52
CA ASP A 527 9.09 5.58 40.54
C ASP A 527 8.81 5.35 42.05
N GLU A 528 7.63 4.93 42.47
CA GLU A 528 7.32 4.69 43.90
C GLU A 528 7.98 3.42 44.47
N SER A 529 8.35 2.45 43.63
CA SER A 529 8.96 1.20 44.08
C SER A 529 10.49 1.22 44.12
N ARG A 530 11.13 2.31 43.68
CA ARG A 530 12.60 2.39 43.64
C ARG A 530 13.20 2.48 45.03
N ALA A 531 12.53 3.20 45.95
CA ALA A 531 12.84 3.24 47.37
C ALA A 531 12.62 1.89 48.09
N ASN A 532 11.85 0.98 47.49
CA ASN A 532 11.54 -0.35 48.03
C ASN A 532 12.22 -1.49 47.25
N CYS A 533 13.03 -1.19 46.24
CA CYS A 533 13.71 -2.20 45.46
C CYS A 533 14.85 -2.81 46.30
N ARG A 534 14.61 -4.01 46.83
CA ARG A 534 15.57 -4.78 47.66
C ARG A 534 16.95 -4.96 47.02
N ASN A 535 17.09 -4.85 45.70
CA ASN A 535 18.40 -4.93 45.04
C ASN A 535 19.09 -3.58 44.86
N CYS A 536 18.33 -2.47 44.76
CA CYS A 536 18.91 -1.13 44.66
C CYS A 536 19.34 -0.59 46.03
N ASN A 537 18.66 -0.99 47.11
CA ASN A 537 18.97 -0.58 48.48
C ASN A 537 20.05 -1.41 49.18
N LYS A 538 20.58 -2.46 48.53
CA LYS A 538 21.68 -3.23 49.11
C LYS A 538 22.97 -2.40 49.06
N PRO A 539 23.78 -2.41 50.14
CA PRO A 539 25.12 -1.85 50.10
C PRO A 539 25.92 -2.51 48.97
N ALA A 540 26.84 -1.76 48.36
CA ALA A 540 27.55 -2.20 47.16
C ALA A 540 28.27 -3.56 47.32
N SER A 541 28.65 -3.91 48.55
CA SER A 541 29.23 -5.19 48.94
C SER A 541 28.28 -6.40 48.83
N GLU A 542 26.97 -6.20 48.89
CA GLU A 542 25.94 -7.26 48.86
C GLU A 542 25.19 -7.38 47.53
N LYS A 543 25.52 -6.53 46.54
CA LYS A 543 24.95 -6.59 45.18
C LYS A 543 25.45 -7.83 44.42
N LYS A 544 25.06 -9.03 44.86
CA LYS A 544 25.23 -10.25 44.05
C LYS A 544 24.38 -10.12 42.79
N ARG A 545 24.99 -10.23 41.61
CA ARG A 545 24.36 -10.21 40.27
C ARG A 545 23.34 -11.35 40.08
N THR A 546 22.25 -11.33 40.84
CA THR A 546 21.15 -12.27 40.69
C THR A 546 20.08 -11.59 39.85
N SER A 547 19.98 -12.00 38.58
CA SER A 547 18.89 -11.58 37.71
C SER A 547 17.55 -11.98 38.34
N CYS A 548 16.65 -11.02 38.51
CA CYS A 548 15.28 -11.26 38.97
C CYS A 548 14.64 -12.44 38.20
N LEU A 549 13.93 -13.34 38.91
CA LEU A 549 13.32 -14.56 38.31
C LEU A 549 12.41 -14.23 37.12
N THR A 550 11.68 -13.11 37.18
CA THR A 550 10.81 -12.61 36.10
C THR A 550 11.59 -12.18 34.85
N CYS A 551 12.88 -11.84 34.99
CA CYS A 551 13.78 -11.46 33.91
C CYS A 551 14.44 -12.65 33.19
N LYS A 552 14.52 -13.82 33.85
CA LYS A 552 15.17 -15.04 33.30
C LYS A 552 14.38 -15.65 32.15
N THR A 553 13.05 -15.62 32.18
CA THR A 553 12.19 -16.28 31.19
C THR A 553 11.88 -15.39 29.97
N ALA A 554 11.80 -14.07 30.12
CA ALA A 554 11.43 -13.16 29.03
C ALA A 554 12.63 -12.61 28.22
N GLY A 555 13.81 -12.52 28.83
CA GLY A 555 15.01 -11.94 28.21
C GLY A 555 15.89 -12.94 27.46
N SER A 556 15.59 -14.23 27.52
CA SER A 556 16.44 -15.29 26.98
C SER A 556 16.38 -15.36 25.46
N SER A 557 15.20 -15.26 24.82
CA SER A 557 15.10 -15.43 23.35
C SER A 557 15.78 -14.32 22.54
N ARG A 558 15.63 -13.04 22.92
CA ARG A 558 16.22 -11.92 22.14
C ARG A 558 17.72 -11.76 22.39
N ARG A 559 18.17 -11.94 23.64
CA ARG A 559 19.61 -11.98 23.97
C ARG A 559 20.28 -13.21 23.38
N ARG A 560 19.61 -14.36 23.31
CA ARG A 560 20.12 -15.55 22.64
C ARG A 560 20.24 -15.32 21.13
N VAL A 561 19.34 -14.59 20.48
CA VAL A 561 19.49 -14.27 19.04
C VAL A 561 20.66 -13.32 18.78
N ILE A 562 20.81 -12.25 19.57
CA ILE A 562 21.93 -11.31 19.41
C ILE A 562 23.24 -11.99 19.79
N ARG A 563 23.29 -12.68 20.94
CA ARG A 563 24.47 -13.38 21.44
C ARG A 563 24.88 -14.56 20.55
N LEU A 564 23.95 -15.40 20.08
CA LEU A 564 24.27 -16.46 19.13
C LEU A 564 24.75 -15.88 17.80
N LYS A 565 24.21 -14.75 17.34
CA LYS A 565 24.73 -14.07 16.14
C LYS A 565 26.14 -13.52 16.36
N THR A 566 26.42 -12.90 17.51
CA THR A 566 27.76 -12.39 17.83
C THR A 566 28.77 -13.53 18.06
N GLU A 567 28.38 -14.60 18.76
CA GLU A 567 29.21 -15.77 19.06
C GLU A 567 29.50 -16.62 17.80
N LEU A 568 28.54 -16.77 16.87
CA LEU A 568 28.78 -17.39 15.57
C LEU A 568 29.85 -16.63 14.78
N TRP A 569 29.89 -15.30 14.86
CA TRP A 569 30.81 -14.49 14.06
C TRP A 569 32.21 -14.42 14.68
N THR A 570 32.32 -14.35 16.01
CA THR A 570 33.63 -14.49 16.68
C THR A 570 34.21 -15.89 16.51
N SER A 571 33.38 -16.94 16.38
CA SER A 571 33.86 -18.30 16.08
C SER A 571 34.36 -18.50 14.63
N HIS A 572 34.09 -17.55 13.71
CA HIS A 572 34.57 -17.58 12.33
C HIS A 572 35.79 -16.68 12.05
N GLY A 573 36.47 -16.17 13.09
CA GLY A 573 37.78 -15.53 12.95
C GLY A 573 37.82 -14.16 12.25
N LEU A 574 36.67 -13.51 12.04
CA LEU A 574 36.62 -12.17 11.45
C LEU A 574 36.71 -11.09 12.53
N ILE A 575 37.93 -10.87 13.04
CA ILE A 575 38.27 -9.65 13.80
C ILE A 575 38.79 -8.61 12.79
N PRO A 576 38.35 -7.34 12.84
CA PRO A 576 38.99 -6.27 12.07
C PRO A 576 40.37 -5.99 12.68
N ILE A 577 41.43 -6.40 12.00
CA ILE A 577 42.77 -5.88 12.26
C ILE A 577 42.81 -4.46 11.67
N ALA A 578 43.11 -3.47 12.50
CA ALA A 578 43.44 -2.13 12.05
C ALA A 578 44.70 -2.21 11.17
N VAL A 579 44.57 -1.94 9.88
CA VAL A 579 45.69 -1.89 8.95
C VAL A 579 46.13 -0.44 8.79
N SER A 580 47.31 -0.14 9.34
CA SER A 580 48.12 1.03 8.98
C SER A 580 48.78 0.80 7.62
N SER A 581 48.89 1.88 6.86
CA SER A 581 49.49 2.05 5.52
C SER A 581 50.82 1.32 5.24
N SER A 582 50.95 0.70 4.07
CA SER A 582 52.03 0.94 3.08
C SER A 582 51.91 0.04 1.84
N GLN A 583 52.41 0.56 0.70
CA GLN A 583 52.60 -0.14 -0.59
C GLN A 583 53.58 -1.32 -0.47
N GLU A 584 53.31 -2.46 -1.15
CA GLU A 584 54.04 -2.91 -2.37
C GLU A 584 53.73 -4.39 -2.72
N SER A 585 53.31 -4.58 -3.97
CA SER A 585 53.68 -5.62 -4.94
C SER A 585 53.56 -7.15 -4.69
N ARG A 586 53.19 -7.79 -5.83
CA ARG A 586 53.40 -9.17 -6.29
C ARG A 586 52.34 -10.26 -6.04
N GLU A 587 51.70 -10.59 -7.17
CA GLU A 587 51.58 -11.94 -7.76
C GLU A 587 51.15 -13.07 -6.84
N ASN A 588 49.85 -13.40 -6.90
CA ASN A 588 49.36 -14.78 -6.97
C ASN A 588 47.96 -14.78 -7.59
N LEU A 589 47.82 -15.42 -8.75
CA LEU A 589 46.56 -15.72 -9.42
C LEU A 589 45.76 -16.73 -8.58
N PRO A 590 44.51 -16.45 -8.19
CA PRO A 590 43.62 -17.50 -7.72
C PRO A 590 42.84 -18.08 -8.90
N LEU A 591 42.80 -19.42 -8.91
CA LEU A 591 42.02 -20.30 -9.77
C LEU A 591 40.60 -19.78 -10.08
N ARG A 592 40.18 -19.97 -11.33
CA ARG A 592 38.87 -19.62 -11.90
C ARG A 592 37.71 -19.98 -10.95
N LYS A 593 36.97 -18.96 -10.50
CA LYS A 593 35.64 -19.11 -9.92
C LYS A 593 34.68 -19.64 -11.00
N GLY A 594 34.36 -20.93 -10.96
CA GLY A 594 33.25 -21.50 -11.73
C GLY A 594 31.93 -20.88 -11.26
N ASN A 595 31.14 -20.32 -12.18
CA ASN A 595 29.83 -19.77 -11.87
C ASN A 595 28.86 -20.93 -11.58
N LEU A 596 28.39 -21.03 -10.33
CA LEU A 596 27.28 -21.92 -9.94
C LEU A 596 26.00 -21.40 -10.62
N THR A 597 25.49 -22.13 -11.63
CA THR A 597 24.29 -21.74 -12.39
C THR A 597 23.01 -22.42 -11.93
N SER A 598 23.12 -23.53 -11.19
CA SER A 598 21.97 -24.31 -10.69
C SER A 598 21.75 -24.09 -9.19
N ASP A 599 20.51 -23.84 -8.81
CA ASP A 599 20.00 -23.76 -7.44
C ASP A 599 19.66 -25.14 -6.84
N GLN A 600 19.94 -26.22 -7.58
CA GLN A 600 19.58 -27.59 -7.24
C GLN A 600 20.79 -28.52 -7.14
N PHE A 601 20.79 -29.37 -6.11
CA PHE A 601 21.78 -30.41 -5.87
C PHE A 601 21.09 -31.76 -5.70
N SER A 602 21.80 -32.83 -6.05
CA SER A 602 21.44 -34.21 -5.72
C SER A 602 22.50 -34.81 -4.80
N ILE A 603 22.06 -35.59 -3.82
CA ILE A 603 22.92 -36.29 -2.87
C ILE A 603 22.66 -37.79 -3.06
N THR A 604 23.60 -38.50 -3.66
CA THR A 604 23.49 -39.93 -3.98
C THR A 604 24.17 -40.78 -2.92
N GLY A 605 23.87 -42.08 -2.89
CA GLY A 605 24.52 -43.04 -1.96
C GLY A 605 23.98 -43.03 -0.53
N LEU A 606 22.81 -42.42 -0.28
CA LEU A 606 22.24 -42.34 1.06
C LEU A 606 21.50 -43.64 1.44
N PRO A 607 21.67 -44.18 2.66
CA PRO A 607 20.90 -45.33 3.13
C PRO A 607 19.39 -45.10 3.08
N LYS A 608 18.63 -46.13 2.70
CA LYS A 608 17.16 -46.09 2.71
C LYS A 608 16.50 -45.82 4.07
N SER A 609 17.22 -46.08 5.15
CA SER A 609 16.75 -45.83 6.52
C SER A 609 16.71 -44.34 6.87
N LEU A 610 17.43 -43.49 6.14
CA LEU A 610 17.45 -42.05 6.39
C LEU A 610 16.14 -41.38 5.98
N THR A 611 15.63 -40.52 6.85
CA THR A 611 14.46 -39.70 6.54
C THR A 611 14.88 -38.34 5.99
N VAL A 612 13.96 -37.67 5.29
CA VAL A 612 14.13 -36.26 4.88
C VAL A 612 14.49 -35.38 6.09
N HIS A 613 13.95 -35.68 7.28
CA HIS A 613 14.23 -34.92 8.49
C HIS A 613 15.69 -35.03 8.94
N ASP A 614 16.29 -36.22 8.85
CA ASP A 614 17.69 -36.45 9.24
C ASP A 614 18.65 -35.68 8.34
N ILE A 615 18.37 -35.70 7.03
CA ILE A 615 19.15 -34.99 6.03
C ILE A 615 19.03 -33.48 6.22
N LEU A 616 17.81 -32.94 6.37
CA LEU A 616 17.57 -31.52 6.62
C LEU A 616 18.20 -31.03 7.94
N ARG A 617 18.27 -31.90 8.95
CA ARG A 617 18.92 -31.60 10.23
C ARG A 617 20.42 -31.42 10.06
N ALA A 618 21.08 -32.24 9.24
CA ALA A 618 22.51 -32.15 9.01
C ALA A 618 22.93 -30.89 8.23
N ILE A 619 22.05 -30.40 7.35
CA ILE A 619 22.32 -29.24 6.50
C ILE A 619 21.69 -27.94 7.04
N ARG A 620 21.11 -27.96 8.25
CA ARG A 620 20.33 -26.84 8.82
C ARG A 620 21.08 -25.50 8.85
N ASN A 621 22.41 -25.53 8.83
CA ASN A 621 23.28 -24.35 8.87
C ASN A 621 23.80 -23.91 7.49
N THR A 622 23.33 -24.52 6.40
CA THR A 622 23.77 -24.18 5.03
C THR A 622 22.86 -23.18 4.33
N GLY A 623 21.64 -22.95 4.84
CA GLY A 623 20.74 -21.94 4.31
C GLY A 623 19.26 -22.33 4.35
N ARG A 624 18.41 -21.56 3.67
CA ARG A 624 16.98 -21.86 3.56
C ARG A 624 16.72 -22.80 2.40
N VAL A 625 16.31 -24.02 2.72
CA VAL A 625 15.89 -25.03 1.75
C VAL A 625 14.52 -24.65 1.19
N PHE A 626 14.42 -24.55 -0.14
CA PHE A 626 13.18 -24.29 -0.85
C PHE A 626 12.35 -25.57 -1.03
N SER A 627 12.96 -26.60 -1.60
CA SER A 627 12.33 -27.91 -1.78
C SER A 627 13.31 -29.03 -1.47
N SER A 628 12.77 -30.18 -1.06
CA SER A 628 13.55 -31.40 -0.86
C SER A 628 12.74 -32.63 -1.22
N ARG A 629 13.40 -33.64 -1.79
CA ARG A 629 12.77 -34.90 -2.19
C ARG A 629 13.76 -36.05 -2.03
N LEU A 630 13.34 -37.10 -1.33
CA LEU A 630 14.07 -38.36 -1.27
C LEU A 630 13.45 -39.37 -2.25
N THR A 631 14.24 -39.94 -3.13
CA THR A 631 13.83 -40.99 -4.08
C THR A 631 14.73 -42.20 -3.91
N GLN A 632 14.20 -43.39 -4.14
CA GLN A 632 15.03 -44.59 -4.20
C GLN A 632 15.92 -44.53 -5.46
N SER A 633 17.20 -44.90 -5.34
CA SER A 633 18.10 -44.93 -6.49
C SER A 633 17.64 -46.01 -7.48
N SER A 634 17.69 -45.69 -8.78
CA SER A 634 17.42 -46.67 -9.84
C SER A 634 18.57 -47.64 -10.04
N GLU A 635 19.79 -47.23 -9.71
CA GLU A 635 21.01 -48.01 -9.93
C GLU A 635 21.29 -49.01 -8.80
N ASP A 636 20.97 -48.61 -7.56
CA ASP A 636 21.18 -49.46 -6.38
C ASP A 636 19.93 -49.46 -5.50
N PRO A 637 19.21 -50.60 -5.40
CA PRO A 637 18.05 -50.74 -4.55
C PRO A 637 18.34 -50.56 -3.06
N GLN A 638 19.58 -50.51 -2.57
CA GLN A 638 19.87 -50.26 -1.15
C GLN A 638 20.08 -48.78 -0.83
N THR A 639 20.22 -47.93 -1.85
CA THR A 639 20.49 -46.50 -1.67
C THR A 639 19.32 -45.63 -2.15
N SER A 640 19.41 -44.38 -1.73
CA SER A 640 18.47 -43.32 -2.04
C SER A 640 19.22 -42.08 -2.49
N THR A 641 18.56 -41.29 -3.34
CA THR A 641 19.04 -40.01 -3.83
C THR A 641 18.16 -38.92 -3.24
N PHE A 642 18.79 -37.91 -2.64
CA PHE A 642 18.11 -36.75 -2.08
C PHE A 642 18.34 -35.52 -2.95
N TYR A 643 17.27 -35.00 -3.53
CA TYR A 643 17.28 -33.76 -4.29
C TYR A 643 16.95 -32.59 -3.37
N ILE A 644 17.70 -31.51 -3.50
CA ILE A 644 17.52 -30.30 -2.69
C ILE A 644 17.67 -29.05 -3.53
N SER A 645 16.82 -28.05 -3.26
CA SER A 645 16.94 -26.71 -3.81
C SER A 645 16.93 -25.65 -2.71
N PHE A 646 17.56 -24.51 -2.97
CA PHE A 646 17.70 -23.41 -2.00
C PHE A 646 17.00 -22.13 -2.48
N PHE A 647 16.50 -21.32 -1.53
CA PHE A 647 15.79 -20.06 -1.83
C PHE A 647 16.71 -18.94 -2.37
N ASP A 648 18.00 -19.00 -2.09
CA ASP A 648 18.93 -17.92 -2.43
C ASP A 648 20.32 -18.45 -2.78
N THR A 649 21.04 -17.67 -3.60
CA THR A 649 22.38 -18.00 -4.08
C THR A 649 23.43 -18.07 -2.97
N THR A 650 23.20 -17.39 -1.84
CA THR A 650 24.08 -17.47 -0.66
C THR A 650 24.02 -18.86 -0.03
N SER A 651 22.81 -19.42 0.09
CA SER A 651 22.55 -20.76 0.60
C SER A 651 23.15 -21.83 -0.32
N VAL A 652 23.01 -21.66 -1.65
CA VAL A 652 23.63 -22.53 -2.66
C VAL A 652 25.15 -22.57 -2.50
N LYS A 653 25.79 -21.39 -2.37
CA LYS A 653 27.25 -21.29 -2.18
C LYS A 653 27.69 -21.92 -0.86
N SER A 654 27.01 -21.60 0.24
CA SER A 654 27.34 -22.13 1.57
C SER A 654 27.20 -23.65 1.63
N PHE A 655 26.17 -24.22 1.01
CA PHE A 655 26.01 -25.67 0.89
C PHE A 655 27.11 -26.30 0.04
N TRP A 656 27.38 -25.74 -1.15
CA TRP A 656 28.38 -26.27 -2.07
C TRP A 656 29.79 -26.23 -1.50
N GLU A 657 30.23 -25.08 -0.95
CA GLU A 657 31.55 -24.94 -0.35
C GLU A 657 31.78 -25.91 0.80
N LYS A 658 30.73 -26.23 1.56
CA LYS A 658 30.81 -27.11 2.72
C LYS A 658 30.84 -28.60 2.35
N HIS A 659 30.14 -28.99 1.29
CA HIS A 659 29.84 -30.40 1.02
C HIS A 659 30.37 -30.94 -0.31
N ARG A 660 30.90 -30.09 -1.21
CA ARG A 660 31.39 -30.57 -2.52
C ARG A 660 32.59 -31.52 -2.41
N ASP A 661 33.50 -31.26 -1.48
CA ASP A 661 34.79 -31.97 -1.40
C ASP A 661 34.72 -33.17 -0.45
N VAL A 662 33.89 -33.05 0.61
CA VAL A 662 33.80 -34.04 1.71
C VAL A 662 32.50 -34.87 1.63
N GLY A 663 31.57 -34.48 0.76
CA GLY A 663 30.22 -35.04 0.73
C GLY A 663 29.35 -34.58 1.92
N LEU A 664 28.16 -35.18 2.03
CA LEU A 664 27.28 -35.01 3.18
C LEU A 664 27.42 -36.21 4.12
N GLN A 665 28.04 -36.01 5.28
CA GLN A 665 28.16 -37.03 6.32
C GLN A 665 26.91 -37.08 7.20
N LEU A 666 26.31 -38.28 7.34
CA LEU A 666 25.11 -38.56 8.12
C LEU A 666 25.33 -39.79 9.00
N GLY A 667 25.87 -39.58 10.20
CA GLY A 667 26.36 -40.67 11.05
C GLY A 667 27.58 -41.34 10.40
N ASP A 668 27.50 -42.66 10.23
CA ASP A 668 28.56 -43.46 9.61
C ASP A 668 28.44 -43.56 8.07
N HIS A 669 27.49 -42.82 7.48
CA HIS A 669 27.23 -42.84 6.04
C HIS A 669 27.67 -41.54 5.36
N TYR A 670 28.15 -41.67 4.13
CA TYR A 670 28.59 -40.56 3.28
C TYR A 670 27.76 -40.52 2.00
N GLY A 671 27.13 -39.38 1.74
CA GLY A 671 26.44 -39.10 0.48
C GLY A 671 27.26 -38.20 -0.44
N SER A 672 27.37 -38.55 -1.71
CA SER A 672 28.07 -37.75 -2.72
C SER A 672 27.18 -36.64 -3.23
N VAL A 673 27.68 -35.40 -3.19
CA VAL A 673 26.91 -34.21 -3.59
C VAL A 673 27.24 -33.83 -5.02
N HIS A 674 26.23 -33.81 -5.89
CA HIS A 674 26.33 -33.44 -7.28
C HIS A 674 25.47 -32.22 -7.57
N GLN A 675 26.00 -31.26 -8.35
CA GLN A 675 25.18 -30.17 -8.87
C GLN A 675 24.30 -30.71 -10.00
N SER A 676 22.99 -30.48 -9.92
CA SER A 676 22.06 -31.02 -10.93
C SER A 676 22.09 -30.16 -12.19
N ASP A 677 22.30 -30.80 -13.34
CA ASP A 677 22.23 -30.14 -14.64
C ASP A 677 20.78 -29.79 -14.99
N SER A 678 20.59 -28.63 -15.64
CA SER A 678 19.26 -28.06 -15.90
C SER A 678 18.27 -28.99 -16.62
N ARG A 679 18.76 -29.96 -17.41
CA ARG A 679 17.97 -30.93 -18.17
C ARG A 679 17.31 -32.00 -17.30
N ASP A 680 18.00 -32.53 -16.29
CA ASP A 680 17.43 -33.53 -15.36
C ASP A 680 16.38 -32.91 -14.43
N SER A 681 16.45 -31.59 -14.21
CA SER A 681 15.47 -30.87 -13.40
C SER A 681 14.07 -30.83 -14.04
N MET A 682 13.93 -30.96 -15.36
CA MET A 682 12.62 -30.82 -16.03
C MET A 682 11.74 -32.07 -15.87
N HIS A 683 12.34 -33.27 -15.94
CA HIS A 683 11.65 -34.54 -15.69
C HIS A 683 11.28 -34.71 -14.20
N GLY A 684 12.15 -34.27 -13.29
CA GLY A 684 11.86 -34.21 -11.85
C GLY A 684 10.74 -33.21 -11.49
N ARG A 685 10.64 -32.08 -12.20
CA ARG A 685 9.62 -31.02 -12.00
C ARG A 685 8.20 -31.47 -12.37
N MET A 686 8.02 -32.25 -13.44
CA MET A 686 6.70 -32.80 -13.81
C MET A 686 6.20 -33.86 -12.81
N MET A 687 7.10 -34.67 -12.23
CA MET A 687 6.74 -35.77 -11.32
C MET A 687 6.70 -35.36 -9.83
N SER A 688 7.05 -34.12 -9.48
CA SER A 688 7.09 -33.59 -8.10
C SER A 688 5.70 -33.32 -7.50
N SER A 689 4.67 -33.11 -8.33
CA SER A 689 3.32 -32.77 -7.88
C SER A 689 2.49 -33.97 -7.38
N ARG A 690 3.02 -35.20 -7.46
CA ARG A 690 2.39 -36.41 -6.91
C ARG A 690 3.18 -36.96 -5.71
N VAL A 691 3.03 -36.32 -4.55
CA VAL A 691 3.39 -36.92 -3.25
C VAL A 691 2.10 -37.19 -2.46
N LYS A 692 1.83 -38.47 -2.20
CA LYS A 692 0.80 -39.03 -1.29
C LYS A 692 -0.27 -38.04 -0.77
N GLY A 693 -1.19 -37.64 -1.64
CA GLY A 693 -2.47 -37.01 -1.26
C GLY A 693 -2.46 -35.53 -0.87
N THR A 694 -1.31 -34.90 -0.62
CA THR A 694 -1.25 -33.47 -0.26
C THR A 694 -0.64 -32.63 -1.38
N TRP A 695 -1.50 -31.88 -2.06
CA TRP A 695 -1.11 -30.94 -3.11
C TRP A 695 -0.51 -29.68 -2.48
N ILE A 696 0.72 -29.32 -2.83
CA ILE A 696 1.33 -28.06 -2.40
C ILE A 696 0.72 -26.93 -3.25
N PRO A 697 0.08 -25.91 -2.66
CA PRO A 697 -0.40 -24.76 -3.40
C PRO A 697 0.71 -24.03 -4.14
N SER A 698 0.49 -23.74 -5.42
CA SER A 698 1.36 -22.91 -6.27
C SER A 698 0.56 -21.76 -6.88
N ARG A 699 1.23 -20.71 -7.35
CA ARG A 699 0.62 -19.67 -8.21
C ARG A 699 0.40 -20.13 -9.64
N VAL A 700 0.73 -21.38 -9.96
CA VAL A 700 0.56 -21.96 -11.28
C VAL A 700 -0.48 -23.06 -11.21
N LEU A 701 -1.46 -23.01 -12.11
CA LEU A 701 -2.43 -24.09 -12.33
C LEU A 701 -2.19 -24.74 -13.69
N ILE A 702 -2.05 -26.06 -13.69
CA ILE A 702 -2.05 -26.89 -14.90
C ILE A 702 -3.45 -27.45 -15.09
N ILE A 703 -4.03 -27.18 -16.25
CA ILE A 703 -5.38 -27.57 -16.64
C ILE A 703 -5.27 -28.45 -17.88
N SER A 704 -5.57 -29.73 -17.73
CA SER A 704 -5.42 -30.76 -18.76
C SER A 704 -6.77 -31.36 -19.14
N GLY A 705 -6.85 -31.97 -20.33
CA GLY A 705 -8.07 -32.59 -20.85
C GLY A 705 -8.97 -31.64 -21.64
N LEU A 706 -8.42 -30.53 -22.17
CA LEU A 706 -9.17 -29.60 -23.01
C LEU A 706 -9.23 -30.11 -24.45
N ALA A 707 -10.43 -30.22 -25.03
CA ALA A 707 -10.62 -30.76 -26.37
C ALA A 707 -10.06 -29.81 -27.45
N LYS A 708 -9.29 -30.33 -28.42
CA LYS A 708 -8.83 -29.54 -29.57
C LYS A 708 -10.01 -29.15 -30.48
N PRO A 709 -10.04 -27.93 -31.04
CA PRO A 709 -10.94 -27.62 -32.14
C PRO A 709 -10.55 -28.49 -33.35
N LYS A 710 -11.52 -29.16 -33.98
CA LYS A 710 -11.29 -29.83 -35.26
C LYS A 710 -10.98 -28.76 -36.31
N GLU A 711 -9.87 -28.88 -37.02
CA GLU A 711 -9.37 -27.88 -37.99
C GLU A 711 -10.28 -27.70 -39.23
N SER A 712 -11.41 -28.41 -39.34
CA SER A 712 -12.24 -28.46 -40.56
C SER A 712 -13.71 -28.06 -40.39
N GLU A 713 -14.11 -27.50 -39.25
CA GLU A 713 -15.47 -26.96 -39.08
C GLU A 713 -15.40 -25.44 -38.83
N GLU A 714 -15.65 -24.65 -39.87
CA GLU A 714 -16.05 -23.25 -39.71
C GLU A 714 -17.36 -23.23 -38.92
N CYS A 715 -17.28 -22.96 -37.60
CA CYS A 715 -18.48 -22.72 -36.80
C CYS A 715 -19.16 -21.42 -37.29
N PRO A 716 -20.45 -21.43 -37.64
CA PRO A 716 -21.19 -20.20 -37.82
C PRO A 716 -21.24 -19.44 -36.49
N GLU A 717 -21.07 -18.12 -36.53
CA GLU A 717 -21.34 -17.23 -35.39
C GLU A 717 -22.80 -17.41 -34.97
N VAL A 718 -23.04 -18.21 -33.92
CA VAL A 718 -24.35 -18.29 -33.28
C VAL A 718 -24.47 -17.15 -32.29
N GLU A 719 -25.38 -16.22 -32.58
CA GLU A 719 -25.86 -15.16 -31.69
C GLU A 719 -26.32 -15.76 -30.35
N MET A 720 -25.74 -15.30 -29.25
CA MET A 720 -26.22 -15.62 -27.90
C MET A 720 -27.57 -14.94 -27.66
N GLN A 721 -28.68 -15.66 -27.87
CA GLN A 721 -29.97 -15.32 -27.27
C GLN A 721 -30.04 -15.83 -25.83
N GLU A 722 -30.52 -14.95 -24.95
CA GLU A 722 -30.77 -15.19 -23.52
C GLU A 722 -31.63 -16.44 -23.30
N ILE A 723 -31.08 -17.43 -22.59
CA ILE A 723 -31.87 -18.48 -21.95
C ILE A 723 -32.48 -17.86 -20.69
N ARG A 724 -33.78 -17.54 -20.77
CA ARG A 724 -34.64 -17.31 -19.60
C ARG A 724 -34.86 -18.63 -18.87
N GLU A 725 -34.67 -18.59 -17.55
CA GLU A 725 -35.06 -19.66 -16.65
C GLU A 725 -36.58 -19.75 -16.57
N GLU A 726 -37.16 -20.78 -17.17
CA GLU A 726 -38.38 -21.40 -16.67
C GLU A 726 -38.47 -22.85 -17.18
N THR A 727 -38.96 -23.72 -16.29
CA THR A 727 -39.28 -25.15 -16.42
C THR A 727 -38.19 -26.19 -16.14
N THR A 728 -38.40 -26.84 -15.00
CA THR A 728 -37.98 -28.20 -14.64
C THR A 728 -38.37 -29.19 -15.74
N ASN A 729 -37.38 -29.79 -16.40
CA ASN A 729 -37.47 -31.14 -16.99
C ASN A 729 -36.06 -31.65 -17.26
N GLU A 730 -35.89 -32.96 -17.11
CA GLU A 730 -34.62 -33.70 -17.23
C GLU A 730 -33.91 -33.40 -18.56
N VAL A 731 -32.80 -32.67 -18.47
CA VAL A 731 -31.90 -32.43 -19.60
C VAL A 731 -30.98 -33.64 -19.75
N THR A 732 -31.25 -34.45 -20.77
CA THR A 732 -30.29 -35.40 -21.35
C THR A 732 -28.93 -34.73 -21.54
N MET A 733 -27.83 -35.44 -21.23
CA MET A 733 -26.44 -34.97 -21.39
C MET A 733 -26.09 -34.67 -22.86
N GLY A 734 -26.62 -33.56 -23.39
CA GLY A 734 -26.31 -32.98 -24.68
C GLY A 734 -25.02 -32.17 -24.60
N GLU A 735 -24.27 -32.24 -25.69
CA GLU A 735 -22.91 -31.72 -25.90
C GLU A 735 -22.66 -30.34 -25.25
N PHE A 736 -21.74 -30.32 -24.29
CA PHE A 736 -21.30 -29.06 -23.68
C PHE A 736 -20.42 -28.29 -24.67
N PRO A 737 -20.55 -26.95 -24.77
CA PRO A 737 -19.73 -26.13 -25.64
C PRO A 737 -18.24 -26.35 -25.33
N ARG A 738 -17.47 -26.69 -26.38
CA ARG A 738 -16.01 -26.91 -26.29
C ARG A 738 -15.37 -25.73 -25.56
N LEU A 739 -14.76 -25.98 -24.39
CA LEU A 739 -14.10 -24.96 -23.58
C LEU A 739 -12.80 -24.52 -24.27
N THR A 740 -12.88 -23.45 -25.06
CA THR A 740 -11.71 -22.81 -25.67
C THR A 740 -10.89 -22.07 -24.61
N GLN A 741 -9.65 -21.71 -24.94
CA GLN A 741 -8.81 -20.86 -24.10
C GLN A 741 -9.51 -19.56 -23.68
N ASN A 742 -10.28 -18.94 -24.59
CA ASN A 742 -11.02 -17.71 -24.32
C ASN A 742 -12.16 -17.95 -23.32
N HIS A 743 -12.88 -19.07 -23.42
CA HIS A 743 -13.93 -19.42 -22.45
C HIS A 743 -13.35 -19.61 -21.05
N ILE A 744 -12.18 -20.23 -20.92
CA ILE A 744 -11.49 -20.40 -19.63
C ILE A 744 -11.08 -19.03 -19.05
N LEU A 745 -10.55 -18.15 -19.90
CA LEU A 745 -10.18 -16.79 -19.51
C LEU A 745 -11.38 -15.96 -19.04
N GLU A 746 -12.48 -15.99 -19.79
CA GLU A 746 -13.71 -15.28 -19.45
C GLU A 746 -14.33 -15.84 -18.16
N ARG A 747 -14.34 -17.15 -17.99
CA ARG A 747 -14.86 -17.79 -16.77
C ARG A 747 -13.98 -17.50 -15.55
N PHE A 748 -12.66 -17.42 -15.72
CA PHE A 748 -11.77 -16.96 -14.65
C PHE A 748 -12.00 -15.48 -14.35
N ARG A 749 -12.09 -14.60 -15.35
CA ARG A 749 -12.35 -13.16 -15.14
C ARG A 749 -13.72 -12.86 -14.53
N ALA A 750 -14.76 -13.58 -14.93
CA ALA A 750 -16.14 -13.35 -14.44
C ALA A 750 -16.30 -13.69 -12.96
N VAL A 751 -15.39 -14.49 -12.41
CA VAL A 751 -15.57 -15.12 -11.09
C VAL A 751 -14.41 -14.80 -10.14
N CYS A 752 -13.25 -14.51 -10.69
CA CYS A 752 -12.03 -14.25 -9.97
C CYS A 752 -11.51 -12.88 -10.41
N ASP A 753 -11.63 -11.88 -9.53
CA ASP A 753 -11.05 -10.52 -9.67
C ASP A 753 -9.50 -10.54 -9.60
N PHE A 754 -8.86 -11.63 -10.05
CA PHE A 754 -7.42 -11.83 -9.97
C PHE A 754 -6.75 -11.43 -11.27
N GLN A 755 -5.60 -10.80 -11.15
CA GLN A 755 -4.74 -10.50 -12.31
C GLN A 755 -3.98 -11.78 -12.70
N LEU A 756 -4.35 -12.36 -13.84
CA LEU A 756 -3.60 -13.44 -14.49
C LEU A 756 -2.34 -12.85 -15.14
N ASP A 757 -1.18 -13.43 -14.85
CA ASP A 757 0.09 -13.00 -15.45
C ASP A 757 0.24 -13.52 -16.86
N GLU A 758 0.00 -14.82 -17.04
CA GLU A 758 0.31 -15.53 -18.26
C GLU A 758 -0.54 -16.80 -18.38
N ILE A 759 -0.91 -17.15 -19.60
CA ILE A 759 -1.44 -18.47 -19.94
C ILE A 759 -0.55 -19.05 -21.02
N ILE A 760 0.04 -20.20 -20.74
CA ILE A 760 0.95 -20.91 -21.64
C ILE A 760 0.23 -22.17 -22.11
N LEU A 761 0.19 -22.39 -23.42
CA LEU A 761 -0.24 -23.67 -23.97
C LEU A 761 0.91 -24.68 -23.76
N LEU A 762 0.66 -25.70 -22.94
CA LEU A 762 1.60 -26.81 -22.75
C LEU A 762 1.23 -27.92 -23.74
N ASP A 763 2.26 -28.67 -24.14
CA ASP A 763 2.28 -29.64 -25.23
C ASP A 763 0.98 -30.44 -25.47
N SER A 764 0.71 -30.71 -26.75
CA SER A 764 -0.61 -31.12 -27.23
C SER A 764 -0.60 -32.58 -27.68
N GLY A 765 -1.41 -33.42 -27.03
CA GLY A 765 -1.76 -34.72 -27.61
C GLY A 765 -2.71 -34.54 -28.80
N ASP A 766 -2.89 -35.57 -29.63
CA ASP A 766 -3.73 -35.49 -30.85
C ASP A 766 -5.18 -35.07 -30.58
N THR A 767 -5.70 -35.37 -29.39
CA THR A 767 -7.12 -35.16 -29.04
C THR A 767 -7.37 -34.11 -27.95
N SER A 768 -6.33 -33.73 -27.20
CA SER A 768 -6.47 -32.75 -26.11
C SER A 768 -5.22 -31.90 -25.91
N TYR A 769 -5.40 -30.71 -25.33
CA TYR A 769 -4.32 -29.81 -24.97
C TYR A 769 -4.32 -29.52 -23.46
N THR A 770 -3.15 -29.09 -22.97
CA THR A 770 -2.95 -28.64 -21.59
C THR A 770 -2.64 -27.16 -21.58
N ILE A 771 -3.11 -26.43 -20.57
CA ILE A 771 -2.71 -25.04 -20.35
C ILE A 771 -2.13 -24.87 -18.95
N GLU A 772 -1.13 -23.99 -18.87
CA GLU A 772 -0.57 -23.48 -17.64
C GLU A 772 -1.08 -22.06 -17.42
N VAL A 773 -1.74 -21.82 -16.30
CA VAL A 773 -2.26 -20.50 -15.90
C VAL A 773 -1.45 -19.98 -14.72
N ARG A 774 -0.79 -18.84 -14.91
CA ARG A 774 0.05 -18.17 -13.90
C ARG A 774 -0.69 -17.00 -13.27
N PHE A 775 -0.66 -16.92 -11.95
CA PHE A 775 -1.30 -15.86 -11.15
C PHE A 775 -0.26 -14.85 -10.64
N SER A 776 -0.60 -13.55 -10.67
CA SER A 776 0.38 -12.46 -10.63
C SER A 776 1.20 -12.31 -9.35
N SER A 777 0.69 -12.71 -8.19
CA SER A 777 1.42 -12.47 -6.93
C SER A 777 1.04 -13.38 -5.76
N TRP A 778 -0.09 -14.08 -5.79
CA TRP A 778 -0.60 -14.74 -4.59
C TRP A 778 -1.01 -16.19 -4.85
N LYS A 779 -0.36 -17.14 -4.16
CA LYS A 779 -0.75 -18.57 -4.16
C LYS A 779 -2.23 -18.77 -3.84
N ARG A 780 -2.79 -17.87 -3.03
CA ARG A 780 -4.20 -17.89 -2.63
C ARG A 780 -5.16 -17.80 -3.81
N GLU A 781 -4.80 -17.12 -4.90
CA GLU A 781 -5.66 -16.93 -6.07
C GLU A 781 -5.82 -18.24 -6.84
N ALA A 782 -4.72 -18.92 -7.12
CA ALA A 782 -4.71 -20.26 -7.70
C ALA A 782 -5.47 -21.28 -6.82
N VAL A 783 -5.37 -21.17 -5.49
CA VAL A 783 -6.13 -22.02 -4.56
C VAL A 783 -7.63 -21.80 -4.67
N VAL A 784 -8.07 -20.55 -4.77
CA VAL A 784 -9.49 -20.21 -4.93
C VAL A 784 -10.01 -20.77 -6.26
N CYS A 785 -9.27 -20.58 -7.36
CA CYS A 785 -9.64 -21.13 -8.67
C CYS A 785 -9.68 -22.66 -8.65
N MET A 786 -8.66 -23.30 -8.08
CA MET A 786 -8.62 -24.76 -7.93
C MET A 786 -9.83 -25.28 -7.16
N ASN A 787 -10.11 -24.73 -5.98
CA ASN A 787 -11.21 -25.22 -5.13
C ASN A 787 -12.58 -25.03 -5.78
N LYS A 788 -12.75 -23.94 -6.53
CA LYS A 788 -14.01 -23.64 -7.20
C LYS A 788 -14.27 -24.54 -8.39
N TYR A 789 -13.31 -24.65 -9.31
CA TYR A 789 -13.54 -25.27 -10.61
C TYR A 789 -13.20 -26.75 -10.67
N ARG A 790 -12.38 -27.27 -9.75
CA ARG A 790 -11.90 -28.66 -9.83
C ARG A 790 -13.04 -29.68 -9.88
N LEU A 791 -14.05 -29.56 -9.01
CA LEU A 791 -15.16 -30.52 -8.96
C LEU A 791 -16.12 -30.34 -10.14
N GLU A 792 -16.35 -29.10 -10.54
CA GLU A 792 -17.20 -28.76 -11.69
C GLU A 792 -16.58 -29.30 -12.98
N TRP A 793 -15.30 -29.05 -13.20
CA TRP A 793 -14.60 -29.37 -14.45
C TRP A 793 -14.22 -30.84 -14.57
N LYS A 794 -14.03 -31.52 -13.43
CA LYS A 794 -13.80 -32.98 -13.41
C LYS A 794 -14.97 -33.75 -14.04
N LYS A 795 -16.20 -33.23 -13.98
CA LYS A 795 -17.37 -33.85 -14.64
C LYS A 795 -17.23 -33.90 -16.16
N PHE A 796 -16.39 -33.04 -16.73
CA PHE A 796 -16.12 -32.96 -18.17
C PHE A 796 -14.78 -33.60 -18.57
N GLY A 797 -14.17 -34.40 -17.69
CA GLY A 797 -12.85 -34.99 -17.94
C GLY A 797 -11.68 -34.00 -17.85
N ILE A 798 -11.93 -32.74 -17.49
CA ILE A 798 -10.88 -31.74 -17.31
C ILE A 798 -10.28 -31.88 -15.92
N THR A 799 -8.96 -32.03 -15.84
CA THR A 799 -8.23 -32.15 -14.58
C THR A 799 -7.44 -30.89 -14.29
N MET A 800 -7.55 -30.38 -13.06
CA MET A 800 -6.74 -29.26 -12.57
C MET A 800 -5.73 -29.75 -11.53
N SER A 801 -4.49 -29.31 -11.66
CA SER A 801 -3.39 -29.56 -10.70
C SER A 801 -2.54 -28.31 -10.51
N TYR A 802 -1.81 -28.20 -9.41
CA TYR A 802 -0.84 -27.12 -9.24
C TYR A 802 0.43 -27.42 -10.06
N GLY A 803 0.90 -26.42 -10.80
CA GLY A 803 2.20 -26.46 -11.46
C GLY A 803 3.31 -25.98 -10.51
N THR A 804 4.55 -25.96 -11.01
CA THR A 804 5.67 -25.32 -10.32
C THR A 804 5.73 -23.85 -10.73
N ASP A 805 5.62 -22.93 -9.77
CA ASP A 805 5.86 -21.51 -10.03
C ASP A 805 7.37 -21.32 -10.20
N PRO A 806 7.88 -20.77 -11.31
CA PRO A 806 9.31 -20.49 -11.47
C PRO A 806 9.85 -19.48 -10.44
N CYS A 807 8.97 -18.80 -9.70
CA CYS A 807 9.31 -17.91 -8.59
C CYS A 807 9.05 -18.51 -7.20
N ASP A 808 8.45 -19.70 -7.10
CA ASP A 808 8.51 -20.50 -5.88
C ASP A 808 9.85 -21.21 -5.89
#